data_AF-A0A6P3V5D2-F1
#
_entry.id   AF-A0A6P3V5D2-F1
#
_cell.length_a   1.000
_cell.length_b   1.000
_cell.length_c   1.000
_cell.angle_alpha   90.00
_cell.angle_beta   90.00
_cell.angle_gamma   90.00
#
_symmetry.space_group_name_H-M   'P 1'
#
loop_
_entity.id
_entity.type
_entity.pdbx_description
1 polymer ?
#
loop_
_entity_poly.entity_id
_entity_poly.type
_entity_poly.pdbx_seq_one_letter_code
_entity_poly.pdbx_strand_id
1 'polypeptide(L)'
;MRSAISVILSSPVPDNKMSHPDYEQTAHDHAALLLLLRPIGTQIKQKTITRLCERIMKAGSRFSVADSTGGTREILARFVREHPVENNDWGDFQTHRRLLGLITFGKYDNQVELNELCRVHETLKVKYSATLYDSRAILFGPLESNNAHEPPASYSTPSNFKTRAVFYTDETCPDLEVHVMECLNSLFWILESKRLERSREKIDRVSLLLAPFEKKDFIGLDLESRNNRKRCVGRMTKHLGDLCLQAGLPADALSNYNSAASVLQAVNDWLWLGAAFEGLCAASALVLYPNMCRSLPLQRNSSLQEGSPGKQRRGSQAVATLLSPPAIEVVKSNMPHILLPEEISKKYREAIVHYSKYQYAGIIETEASFKATRISIEQNCTLQAASYLNNVILINLPLSEQEKIDRFTTLSDLYTSFGFIRKASFCLRLAATRHVSQNNPNPDWQQCYNLMLQATSGFKLSLDPVDMSPENHRGWPVIQIQVINELVTAANRMGNPALATRHMTFLLQTMYNYLTPNERKETALQLQNVSQQCEGAPVPLVLDSGTVIPPANLTNIPKTKSFILKNMQPHLQPQKIERVKEDHGPFLFTPINFGSLERKNISKSKVDYLWVEGDICEVSMQLINPLPFELHVSNMRLLTNGVVFESIPESITLPAESGPIAVTLAGRPKEIGDLEILGFSTHTLGVKSNCRLRYMEGMVHSQYTVEVVPALPRIEVVTSLPQTASFSSGDNIVTSASISLYGGESAECTVTITNIGQVPIETIELSIQSTLDTLLESKIFKWSDKNFMAQLPIQPGASASLTLYLYAATDFIAPTSRNDISSSTYLSQPSSLMSHSGHSSLPSRLSSPSHTKRQSELTSSFRSGLSSHSGHSSLASSRLSKLAVPLHTSNVVEGQLKIKYSGGTGLTAGYCRISSVFITIEMLPSVQITNWDVLPAETPSQFYLVLDLTNMTNHEMELHYTQTKCIYMEGKEPCRIPVPVDRCPLNKLSMLNGAGDIGELQKVCSEHIASLVDLRWQLLGTESIGKATLSGITLTQDMLDLVRMSPLQWEIKINDVTVKAQDELTCSLGECVSVGIGICNALEHPLSDLMLTINFYQDHHNGVNNYQLETRLSIAGANRVMLPAEYGRVYHECRVVFFTAGQYKIDIQCSSKESTPNTPVLCSELINAGHTWRYIPPIEITVDDY
;
A
#
# COMPACT_ATOMS: atom_id res chain seq x y z
N MET A 1 30.98 30.08 88.10
CA MET A 1 30.16 28.88 87.79
C MET A 1 28.65 29.11 87.81
N ARG A 2 28.06 29.91 88.71
CA ARG A 2 26.59 30.12 88.73
C ARG A 2 26.01 31.10 87.68
N SER A 3 26.80 32.00 87.10
CA SER A 3 26.34 32.95 86.06
C SER A 3 26.22 32.31 84.66
N ALA A 4 27.08 31.35 84.33
CA ALA A 4 27.08 30.66 83.03
C ALA A 4 25.88 29.69 82.86
N ILE A 5 25.32 29.18 83.95
CA ILE A 5 24.21 28.21 83.92
C ILE A 5 22.85 28.90 83.65
N SER A 6 22.70 30.17 84.04
CA SER A 6 21.45 30.93 83.82
C SER A 6 21.24 31.35 82.34
N VAL A 7 22.32 31.49 81.57
CA VAL A 7 22.27 31.83 80.14
C VAL A 7 21.93 30.59 79.30
N ILE A 8 22.30 29.39 79.75
CA ILE A 8 22.01 28.12 79.07
C ILE A 8 20.55 27.68 79.25
N LEU A 9 19.90 28.08 80.35
CA LEU A 9 18.52 27.70 80.68
C LEU A 9 17.46 28.72 80.26
N SER A 10 17.85 29.91 79.78
CA SER A 10 16.94 30.97 79.35
C SER A 10 16.79 31.12 77.84
N SER A 11 17.61 30.42 77.04
CA SER A 11 17.38 30.27 75.61
C SER A 11 16.20 29.30 75.40
N PRO A 12 15.13 29.71 74.67
CA PRO A 12 14.11 28.75 74.26
C PRO A 12 14.80 27.60 73.54
N VAL A 13 14.36 26.36 73.82
CA VAL A 13 14.79 25.18 73.07
C VAL A 13 14.69 25.56 71.59
N PRO A 14 15.78 25.55 70.82
CA PRO A 14 15.70 25.92 69.42
C PRO A 14 14.72 24.96 68.77
N ASP A 15 13.71 25.51 68.10
CA ASP A 15 12.93 24.74 67.14
C ASP A 15 13.92 23.92 66.31
N ASN A 16 13.63 22.63 66.15
CA ASN A 16 14.51 21.59 65.65
C ASN A 16 14.83 21.72 64.14
N LYS A 17 14.93 22.95 63.62
CA LYS A 17 15.32 23.25 62.25
C LYS A 17 16.83 23.06 62.14
N MET A 18 17.22 22.09 61.33
CA MET A 18 18.62 21.85 60.99
C MET A 18 19.03 22.84 59.89
N SER A 19 20.29 23.25 59.87
CA SER A 19 20.87 24.00 58.75
C SER A 19 20.66 23.27 57.41
N HIS A 20 20.65 24.00 56.29
CA HIS A 20 20.36 23.46 54.95
C HIS A 20 21.50 23.73 53.97
N PRO A 21 21.80 22.80 53.03
CA PRO A 21 22.82 23.04 52.02
C PRO A 21 22.45 24.16 51.05
N ASP A 22 23.39 25.05 50.80
CA ASP A 22 23.29 26.07 49.78
C ASP A 22 23.86 25.54 48.45
N TYR A 23 22.98 24.97 47.62
CA TYR A 23 23.36 24.34 46.36
C TYR A 23 23.95 25.32 45.34
N GLU A 24 23.64 26.61 45.44
CA GLU A 24 24.11 27.67 44.55
C GLU A 24 25.51 28.19 44.93
N GLN A 25 26.04 27.76 46.08
CA GLN A 25 27.34 28.25 46.55
C GLN A 25 28.50 27.76 45.68
N THR A 26 29.39 28.67 45.33
CA THR A 26 30.60 28.45 44.54
C THR A 26 31.85 28.58 45.41
N ALA A 27 33.01 28.18 44.88
CA ALA A 27 34.27 28.37 45.59
C ALA A 27 34.62 29.86 45.78
N HIS A 28 34.18 30.74 44.87
CA HIS A 28 34.45 32.17 44.95
C HIS A 28 33.65 32.85 46.07
N ASP A 29 32.51 32.28 46.46
CA ASP A 29 31.71 32.83 47.56
C ASP A 29 32.48 32.81 48.89
N HIS A 30 33.54 32.01 49.04
CA HIS A 30 34.45 32.08 50.20
C HIS A 30 35.11 33.45 50.37
N ALA A 31 35.26 34.22 49.28
CA ALA A 31 35.80 35.57 49.28
C ALA A 31 34.71 36.66 49.33
N ALA A 32 33.43 36.29 49.36
CA ALA A 32 32.34 37.24 49.27
C ALA A 32 31.80 37.69 50.64
N LEU A 33 31.37 38.94 50.70
CA LEU A 33 30.53 39.47 51.78
C LEU A 33 29.09 39.01 51.53
N LEU A 34 28.45 38.34 52.48
CA LEU A 34 27.08 37.87 52.33
C LEU A 34 26.08 38.93 52.78
N LEU A 35 25.13 39.27 51.90
CA LEU A 35 24.06 40.23 52.16
C LEU A 35 22.67 39.64 51.85
N LEU A 36 21.69 39.98 52.68
CA LEU A 36 20.30 39.56 52.52
C LEU A 36 19.48 40.72 51.94
N LEU A 37 18.84 40.47 50.80
CA LEU A 37 17.89 41.37 50.15
C LEU A 37 16.47 40.89 50.47
N ARG A 38 15.74 41.62 51.33
CA ARG A 38 14.42 41.17 51.81
C ARG A 38 13.31 42.19 51.56
N PRO A 39 12.29 41.87 50.74
CA PRO A 39 11.08 42.69 50.72
C PRO A 39 10.32 42.56 52.05
N ILE A 40 9.81 43.68 52.54
CA ILE A 40 9.03 43.80 53.77
C ILE A 40 7.72 44.55 53.47
N GLY A 41 6.62 44.09 54.07
CA GLY A 41 5.26 44.56 53.75
C GLY A 41 4.66 43.94 52.49
N THR A 42 3.39 44.26 52.22
CA THR A 42 2.58 43.66 51.14
C THR A 42 2.33 44.59 49.95
N GLN A 43 2.61 45.88 50.09
CA GLN A 43 2.26 46.91 49.10
C GLN A 43 3.21 46.99 47.91
N ILE A 44 4.44 46.46 48.03
CA ILE A 44 5.42 46.50 46.95
C ILE A 44 5.17 45.39 45.93
N LYS A 45 5.11 45.73 44.64
CA LYS A 45 4.84 44.77 43.57
C LYS A 45 6.04 43.84 43.34
N GLN A 46 5.78 42.57 43.04
CA GLN A 46 6.84 41.57 42.80
C GLN A 46 7.77 41.95 41.62
N LYS A 47 7.24 42.56 40.55
CA LYS A 47 8.05 43.05 39.42
C LYS A 47 9.07 44.10 39.84
N THR A 48 8.68 44.98 40.75
CA THR A 48 9.54 46.02 41.34
C THR A 48 10.64 45.41 42.19
N ILE A 49 10.30 44.45 43.05
CA ILE A 49 11.28 43.73 43.89
C ILE A 49 12.35 43.07 43.01
N THR A 50 11.94 42.37 41.95
CA THR A 50 12.87 41.72 41.02
C THR A 50 13.80 42.74 40.37
N ARG A 51 13.26 43.86 39.86
CA ARG A 51 14.05 44.94 39.24
C ARG A 51 15.06 45.56 40.21
N LEU A 52 14.65 45.87 41.45
CA LEU A 52 15.53 46.42 42.48
C LEU A 52 16.65 45.44 42.86
N CYS A 53 16.30 44.18 43.09
CA CYS A 53 17.26 43.13 43.39
C CYS A 53 18.31 42.98 42.25
N GLU A 54 17.86 42.99 40.99
CA GLU A 54 18.75 42.90 39.82
C GLU A 54 19.70 44.11 39.71
N ARG A 55 19.19 45.33 39.92
CA ARG A 55 20.02 46.55 39.94
C ARG A 55 21.11 46.48 41.01
N ILE A 56 20.74 46.10 42.23
CA ILE A 56 21.66 45.99 43.36
C ILE A 56 22.71 44.91 43.11
N MET A 57 22.30 43.74 42.63
CA MET A 57 23.23 42.65 42.31
C MET A 57 24.18 43.02 41.18
N LYS A 58 23.69 43.72 40.15
CA LYS A 58 24.49 44.17 39.01
C LYS A 58 25.54 45.22 39.43
N ALA A 59 25.17 46.17 40.27
CA ALA A 59 26.07 47.24 40.70
C ALA A 59 27.02 46.82 41.84
N GLY A 60 26.58 45.96 42.75
CA GLY A 60 27.29 45.69 44.01
C GLY A 60 28.05 44.36 44.08
N SER A 61 27.90 43.45 43.11
CA SER A 61 28.52 42.10 43.20
C SER A 61 30.05 42.09 43.20
N ARG A 62 30.66 43.11 42.59
CA ARG A 62 32.11 43.38 42.61
C ARG A 62 32.31 44.87 42.83
N PHE A 63 33.13 45.24 43.80
CA PHE A 63 33.47 46.64 44.06
C PHE A 63 34.93 46.79 44.48
N SER A 64 35.50 47.95 44.19
CA SER A 64 36.90 48.25 44.50
C SER A 64 37.00 49.19 45.70
N VAL A 65 37.91 48.89 46.61
CA VAL A 65 38.21 49.74 47.77
C VAL A 65 39.70 50.09 47.77
N ALA A 66 40.01 51.37 47.98
CA ALA A 66 41.39 51.82 48.19
C ALA A 66 41.80 51.48 49.63
N ASP A 67 42.87 50.71 49.79
CA ASP A 67 43.40 50.34 51.10
C ASP A 67 44.26 51.46 51.72
N SER A 68 44.62 51.27 52.98
CA SER A 68 45.42 52.25 53.75
C SER A 68 46.85 52.47 53.20
N THR A 69 47.30 51.64 52.25
CA THR A 69 48.59 51.76 51.57
C THR A 69 48.48 52.40 50.19
N GLY A 70 47.27 52.78 49.76
CA GLY A 70 46.99 53.34 48.43
C GLY A 70 46.80 52.28 47.33
N GLY A 71 46.83 50.99 47.68
CA GLY A 71 46.53 49.89 46.76
C GLY A 71 45.03 49.72 46.57
N THR A 72 44.59 49.31 45.38
CA THR A 72 43.17 49.01 45.12
C THR A 72 42.91 47.52 45.34
N ARG A 73 41.96 47.17 46.21
CA ARG A 73 41.49 45.80 46.45
C ARG A 73 40.14 45.59 45.79
N GLU A 74 39.97 44.45 45.12
CA GLU A 74 38.68 44.03 44.59
C GLU A 74 37.97 43.15 45.62
N ILE A 75 36.73 43.50 45.95
CA ILE A 75 35.90 42.85 46.96
C ILE A 75 34.66 42.28 46.29
N LEU A 76 34.29 41.06 46.69
CA LEU A 76 33.10 40.37 46.20
C LEU A 76 31.95 40.51 47.18
N ALA A 77 30.73 40.65 46.67
CA ALA A 77 29.52 40.60 47.48
C ALA A 77 28.53 39.58 46.91
N ARG A 78 28.01 38.72 47.78
CA ARG A 78 26.98 37.74 47.46
C ARG A 78 25.66 38.20 48.05
N PHE A 79 24.71 38.50 47.17
CA PHE A 79 23.35 38.83 47.56
C PHE A 79 22.46 37.59 47.48
N VAL A 80 21.70 37.33 48.55
CA VAL A 80 20.70 36.27 48.64
C VAL A 80 19.34 36.85 49.00
N ARG A 81 18.25 36.21 48.58
CA ARG A 81 16.87 36.65 48.89
C ARG A 81 16.32 36.00 50.16
N GLU A 82 16.85 34.83 50.49
CA GLU A 82 16.53 34.07 51.70
C GLU A 82 17.83 33.52 52.29
N HIS A 83 17.92 33.50 53.62
CA HIS A 83 19.06 32.92 54.32
C HIS A 83 18.58 32.34 55.66
N PRO A 84 18.56 31.01 55.83
CA PRO A 84 18.18 30.40 57.11
C PRO A 84 19.07 30.90 58.24
N VAL A 85 18.49 31.15 59.42
CA VAL A 85 19.25 31.66 60.59
C VAL A 85 20.23 30.59 61.06
N GLU A 86 19.85 29.33 60.94
CA GLU A 86 20.63 28.14 61.28
C GLU A 86 21.89 28.01 60.41
N ASN A 87 21.88 28.54 59.18
CA ASN A 87 23.07 28.56 58.32
C ASN A 87 24.10 29.59 58.80
N ASN A 88 23.66 30.66 59.47
CA ASN A 88 24.54 31.68 60.03
C ASN A 88 25.34 31.16 61.23
N ASP A 89 24.85 30.14 61.94
CA ASP A 89 25.55 29.50 63.07
C ASP A 89 26.86 28.82 62.66
N TRP A 90 27.00 28.44 61.39
CA TRP A 90 28.24 27.92 60.81
C TRP A 90 29.27 29.01 60.51
N GLY A 91 28.95 30.28 60.77
CA GLY A 91 29.79 31.44 60.44
C GLY A 91 31.16 31.48 61.13
N ASP A 92 31.31 30.88 62.31
CA ASP A 92 32.61 30.73 62.97
C ASP A 92 33.50 29.71 62.26
N PHE A 93 32.87 28.65 61.75
CA PHE A 93 33.51 27.58 60.98
C PHE A 93 33.85 28.03 59.55
N GLN A 94 32.97 28.78 58.89
CA GLN A 94 33.13 29.32 57.53
C GLN A 94 32.58 30.75 57.46
N THR A 95 33.46 31.76 57.46
CA THR A 95 33.04 33.18 57.61
C THR A 95 32.16 33.70 56.47
N HIS A 96 32.28 33.13 55.28
CA HIS A 96 31.44 33.50 54.13
C HIS A 96 29.97 33.11 54.30
N ARG A 97 29.62 32.33 55.33
CA ARG A 97 28.23 32.09 55.75
C ARG A 97 27.68 33.16 56.69
N ARG A 98 28.53 34.00 57.27
CA ARG A 98 28.08 35.07 58.16
C ARG A 98 27.31 36.09 57.35
N LEU A 99 26.05 36.32 57.71
CA LEU A 99 25.29 37.41 57.14
C LEU A 99 25.83 38.75 57.66
N LEU A 100 26.55 39.48 56.82
CA LEU A 100 27.21 40.73 57.20
C LEU A 100 26.31 41.95 56.97
N GLY A 101 25.47 41.92 55.93
CA GLY A 101 24.62 43.04 55.54
C GLY A 101 23.15 42.67 55.36
N LEU A 102 22.25 43.60 55.71
CA LEU A 102 20.81 43.47 55.51
C LEU A 102 20.27 44.69 54.76
N ILE A 103 19.63 44.46 53.61
CA ILE A 103 18.94 45.51 52.84
C ILE A 103 17.48 45.10 52.70
N THR A 104 16.57 45.92 53.22
CA THR A 104 15.12 45.66 53.11
C THR A 104 14.43 46.65 52.18
N PHE A 105 13.41 46.21 51.46
CA PHE A 105 12.58 47.07 50.59
C PHE A 105 11.14 47.07 51.08
N GLY A 106 10.51 48.22 51.27
CA GLY A 106 9.09 48.27 51.64
C GLY A 106 8.39 49.48 51.06
N LYS A 107 7.09 49.36 50.80
CA LYS A 107 6.24 50.47 50.35
C LYS A 107 5.18 50.76 51.41
N TYR A 108 4.96 52.03 51.72
CA TYR A 108 3.96 52.51 52.66
C TYR A 108 3.16 53.64 52.03
N ASP A 109 1.87 53.73 52.36
CA ASP A 109 1.00 54.83 51.97
C ASP A 109 0.63 55.72 53.17
N ASN A 110 0.70 55.18 54.40
CA ASN A 110 0.34 55.89 55.63
C ASN A 110 1.33 55.62 56.79
N GLN A 111 1.20 56.39 57.87
CA GLN A 111 2.11 56.33 59.03
C GLN A 111 2.09 54.97 59.76
N VAL A 112 0.95 54.27 59.76
CA VAL A 112 0.81 52.96 60.42
C VAL A 112 1.63 51.91 59.66
N GLU A 113 1.53 51.90 58.33
CA GLU A 113 2.33 51.02 57.49
C GLU A 113 3.82 51.32 57.62
N LEU A 114 4.23 52.61 57.63
CA LEU A 114 5.63 52.99 57.85
C LEU A 114 6.18 52.45 59.19
N ASN A 115 5.41 52.60 60.27
CA ASN A 115 5.77 52.07 61.58
C ASN A 115 5.94 50.55 61.56
N GLU A 116 5.05 49.83 60.86
CA GLU A 116 5.12 48.39 60.72
C GLU A 116 6.34 47.94 59.90
N LEU A 117 6.67 48.62 58.80
CA LEU A 117 7.89 48.34 58.02
C LEU A 117 9.15 48.52 58.87
N CYS A 118 9.24 49.62 59.63
CA CYS A 118 10.35 49.86 60.56
C CYS A 118 10.45 48.74 61.63
N ARG A 119 9.32 48.30 62.18
CA ARG A 119 9.25 47.20 63.17
C ARG A 119 9.72 45.87 62.58
N VAL A 120 9.25 45.52 61.38
CA VAL A 120 9.64 44.28 60.69
C VAL A 120 11.13 44.28 60.35
N HIS A 121 11.67 45.43 59.89
CA HIS A 121 13.09 45.58 59.64
C HIS A 121 13.94 45.31 60.89
N GLU A 122 13.65 45.97 62.01
CA GLU A 122 14.41 45.78 63.26
C GLU A 122 14.24 44.36 63.80
N THR A 123 13.07 43.73 63.63
CA THR A 123 12.86 42.32 63.98
C THR A 123 13.75 41.39 63.16
N LEU A 124 13.92 41.65 61.85
CA LEU A 124 14.85 40.87 61.01
C LEU A 124 16.30 41.07 61.41
N LYS A 125 16.69 42.31 61.74
CA LYS A 125 18.03 42.64 62.22
C LYS A 125 18.41 41.86 63.48
N VAL A 126 17.48 41.74 64.44
CA VAL A 126 17.68 40.96 65.68
C VAL A 126 17.97 39.48 65.39
N LYS A 127 17.37 38.89 64.35
CA LYS A 127 17.62 37.47 64.00
C LYS A 127 19.08 37.17 63.64
N TYR A 128 19.83 38.15 63.14
CA TYR A 128 21.21 37.98 62.68
C TYR A 128 22.20 38.85 63.46
N SER A 129 21.82 39.35 64.65
CA SER A 129 22.62 40.32 65.40
C SER A 129 24.02 39.85 65.80
N ALA A 130 24.27 38.53 65.80
CA ALA A 130 25.57 37.95 66.12
C ALA A 130 26.64 38.20 65.04
N THR A 131 26.23 38.43 63.79
CA THR A 131 27.13 38.51 62.63
C THR A 131 26.94 39.76 61.78
N LEU A 132 25.77 40.41 61.88
CA LEU A 132 25.42 41.58 61.09
C LEU A 132 26.27 42.80 61.46
N TYR A 133 26.91 43.41 60.46
CA TYR A 133 27.75 44.60 60.62
C TYR A 133 27.00 45.89 60.31
N ASP A 134 26.20 45.90 59.24
CA ASP A 134 25.41 47.07 58.84
C ASP A 134 24.05 46.66 58.24
N SER A 135 23.08 47.57 58.31
CA SER A 135 21.75 47.41 57.72
C SER A 135 21.26 48.69 57.06
N ARG A 136 20.45 48.54 56.00
CA ARG A 136 19.80 49.64 55.28
C ARG A 136 18.34 49.28 55.01
N ALA A 137 17.48 50.29 55.08
CA ALA A 137 16.06 50.16 54.71
C ALA A 137 15.76 51.10 53.54
N ILE A 138 15.27 50.56 52.43
CA ILE A 138 14.81 51.33 51.27
C ILE A 138 13.29 51.35 51.31
N LEU A 139 12.73 52.55 51.51
CA LEU A 139 11.30 52.73 51.77
C LEU A 139 10.67 53.64 50.72
N PHE A 140 9.57 53.18 50.14
CA PHE A 140 8.81 53.88 49.11
C PHE A 140 7.57 54.51 49.73
N GLY A 141 7.45 55.83 49.65
CA GLY A 141 6.34 56.60 50.22
C GLY A 141 5.61 57.46 49.18
N PRO A 142 4.48 58.08 49.56
CA PRO A 142 3.66 58.85 48.62
C PRO A 142 4.14 60.29 48.38
N LEU A 143 5.06 60.82 49.19
CA LEU A 143 5.55 62.20 49.15
C LEU A 143 7.07 62.27 49.02
N GLU A 144 7.58 63.30 48.32
CA GLU A 144 9.02 63.54 48.20
C GLU A 144 9.62 63.94 49.53
N SER A 145 10.78 63.35 49.85
CA SER A 145 11.56 63.76 51.01
C SER A 145 12.58 64.83 50.63
N ASN A 146 12.74 65.83 51.48
CA ASN A 146 13.76 66.88 51.33
C ASN A 146 15.19 66.33 51.47
N ASN A 147 15.36 65.25 52.24
CA ASN A 147 16.62 64.56 52.45
C ASN A 147 16.37 63.06 52.34
N ALA A 148 17.10 62.37 51.46
CA ALA A 148 16.91 60.94 51.20
C ALA A 148 16.98 60.08 52.48
N HIS A 149 17.65 60.53 53.55
CA HIS A 149 17.75 59.78 54.82
C HIS A 149 16.69 60.10 55.87
N GLU A 150 15.82 61.09 55.62
CA GLU A 150 14.74 61.46 56.52
C GLU A 150 13.39 61.18 55.87
N PRO A 151 12.36 60.78 56.63
CA PRO A 151 11.01 60.65 56.08
C PRO A 151 10.48 62.03 55.65
N PRO A 152 9.49 62.08 54.73
CA PRO A 152 8.83 63.35 54.36
C PRO A 152 8.23 64.04 55.59
N ALA A 153 8.11 65.37 55.58
CA ALA A 153 7.79 66.18 56.77
C ALA A 153 6.49 65.78 57.54
N SER A 154 5.55 65.08 56.90
CA SER A 154 4.31 64.57 57.51
C SER A 154 4.45 63.17 58.14
N TYR A 155 5.63 62.55 58.03
CA TYR A 155 5.91 61.20 58.52
C TYR A 155 7.08 61.23 59.49
N SER A 156 7.07 60.33 60.48
CA SER A 156 8.17 60.19 61.44
C SER A 156 8.52 58.72 61.64
N THR A 157 9.80 58.37 61.67
CA THR A 157 10.20 57.00 62.04
C THR A 157 10.05 56.78 63.55
N PRO A 158 9.70 55.56 64.00
CA PRO A 158 9.66 55.22 65.42
C PRO A 158 11.01 55.45 66.12
N SER A 159 11.01 55.85 67.40
CA SER A 159 12.24 56.16 68.16
C SER A 159 13.19 54.97 68.36
N ASN A 160 12.68 53.74 68.24
CA ASN A 160 13.46 52.51 68.31
C ASN A 160 14.07 52.09 66.95
N PHE A 161 13.72 52.77 65.86
CA PHE A 161 14.28 52.53 64.53
C PHE A 161 15.64 53.25 64.40
N LYS A 162 16.72 52.48 64.47
CA LYS A 162 18.11 53.01 64.48
C LYS A 162 18.84 52.76 63.16
N THR A 163 18.22 52.05 62.22
CA THR A 163 18.79 51.79 60.90
C THR A 163 18.72 53.04 60.01
N ARG A 164 19.79 53.30 59.24
CA ARG A 164 19.79 54.32 58.18
C ARG A 164 18.81 53.90 57.07
N ALA A 165 17.70 54.62 56.93
CA ALA A 165 16.74 54.45 55.86
C ALA A 165 17.06 55.37 54.66
N VAL A 166 16.54 54.99 53.50
CA VAL A 166 16.52 55.81 52.28
C VAL A 166 15.08 55.86 51.77
N PHE A 167 14.54 57.07 51.60
CA PHE A 167 13.15 57.31 51.22
C PHE A 167 13.03 57.73 49.76
N TYR A 168 12.20 57.03 48.98
CA TYR A 168 11.91 57.33 47.58
C TYR A 168 10.41 57.51 47.35
N THR A 169 10.05 58.34 46.37
CA THR A 169 8.66 58.48 45.89
C THR A 169 8.29 57.52 44.78
N ASP A 170 9.26 57.19 43.94
CA ASP A 170 9.08 56.33 42.78
C ASP A 170 10.19 55.27 42.69
N GLU A 171 9.90 54.21 41.95
CA GLU A 171 10.74 53.03 41.74
C GLU A 171 11.96 53.30 40.83
N THR A 172 12.08 54.52 40.29
CA THR A 172 13.21 54.96 39.45
C THR A 172 14.53 55.05 40.23
N CYS A 173 14.49 55.44 41.52
CA CYS A 173 15.63 55.48 42.47
C CYS A 173 16.99 55.78 41.81
N PRO A 174 17.27 57.02 41.36
CA PRO A 174 18.42 57.32 40.50
C PRO A 174 19.79 57.14 41.19
N ASP A 175 19.85 57.29 42.51
CA ASP A 175 21.06 57.22 43.35
C ASP A 175 21.13 55.92 44.18
N LEU A 176 20.28 54.93 43.90
CA LEU A 176 20.25 53.64 44.61
C LEU A 176 21.63 52.97 44.65
N GLU A 177 22.33 52.95 43.53
CA GLU A 177 23.64 52.34 43.39
C GLU A 177 24.68 53.02 44.30
N VAL A 178 24.58 54.34 44.50
CA VAL A 178 25.47 55.10 45.40
C VAL A 178 25.25 54.66 46.85
N HIS A 179 24.00 54.62 47.31
CA HIS A 179 23.66 54.18 48.67
C HIS A 179 24.05 52.73 48.96
N VAL A 180 23.93 51.87 47.96
CA VAL A 180 24.38 50.46 48.04
C VAL A 180 25.91 50.40 48.17
N MET A 181 26.65 51.18 47.37
CA MET A 181 28.11 51.23 47.45
C MET A 181 28.61 51.81 48.77
N GLU A 182 27.93 52.81 49.35
CA GLU A 182 28.23 53.29 50.70
C GLU A 182 28.06 52.19 51.75
N CYS A 183 26.99 51.39 51.66
CA CYS A 183 26.74 50.25 52.54
C CYS A 183 27.87 49.20 52.40
N LEU A 184 28.24 48.84 51.18
CA LEU A 184 29.31 47.87 50.92
C LEU A 184 30.67 48.34 51.43
N ASN A 185 31.00 49.62 51.27
CA ASN A 185 32.21 50.22 51.82
C ASN A 185 32.22 50.18 53.36
N SER A 186 31.10 50.53 54.00
CA SER A 186 30.92 50.43 55.46
C SER A 186 31.20 49.00 55.95
N LEU A 187 30.59 48.00 55.30
CA LEU A 187 30.78 46.59 55.62
C LEU A 187 32.25 46.14 55.48
N PHE A 188 32.92 46.55 54.40
CA PHE A 188 34.33 46.23 54.18
C PHE A 188 35.22 46.80 55.30
N TRP A 189 35.05 48.06 55.68
CA TRP A 189 35.92 48.66 56.72
C TRP A 189 35.71 48.04 58.10
N ILE A 190 34.48 47.64 58.44
CA ILE A 190 34.22 46.88 59.67
C ILE A 190 34.90 45.50 59.60
N LEU A 191 34.83 44.80 58.47
CA LEU A 191 35.50 43.53 58.25
C LEU A 191 37.03 43.67 58.38
N GLU A 192 37.63 44.68 57.74
CA GLU A 192 39.08 44.93 57.78
C GLU A 192 39.55 45.25 59.21
N SER A 193 38.78 46.05 59.96
CA SER A 193 39.04 46.29 61.37
C SER A 193 39.03 44.99 62.18
N LYS A 194 38.06 44.10 61.93
CA LYS A 194 37.96 42.80 62.61
C LYS A 194 39.10 41.85 62.23
N ARG A 195 39.52 41.85 60.96
CA ARG A 195 40.68 41.08 60.50
C ARG A 195 41.97 41.52 61.20
N LEU A 196 42.21 42.82 61.31
CA LEU A 196 43.38 43.39 61.97
C LEU A 196 43.38 43.16 63.50
N GLU A 197 42.21 43.20 64.13
CA GLU A 197 42.05 42.83 65.55
C GLU A 197 42.46 41.36 65.76
N ARG A 198 41.97 40.47 64.89
CA ARG A 198 42.26 39.03 64.92
C ARG A 198 43.73 38.71 64.61
N SER A 199 44.38 39.42 63.68
CA SER A 199 45.79 39.18 63.34
C SER A 199 46.78 39.57 64.45
N ARG A 200 46.35 40.41 65.40
CA ARG A 200 47.17 40.90 66.54
C ARG A 200 46.89 40.13 67.84
N GLU A 201 45.97 39.18 67.82
CA GLU A 201 45.56 38.41 68.98
C GLU A 201 46.71 37.49 69.46
N LYS A 202 47.08 37.58 70.74
CA LYS A 202 48.16 36.75 71.31
C LYS A 202 47.70 35.30 71.46
N ILE A 203 48.61 34.35 71.22
CA ILE A 203 48.38 32.89 71.28
C ILE A 203 47.67 32.44 72.57
N ASP A 204 48.02 33.02 73.73
CA ASP A 204 47.45 32.65 75.04
C ASP A 204 46.02 33.17 75.28
N ARG A 205 45.49 34.03 74.39
CA ARG A 205 44.14 34.63 74.50
C ARG A 205 43.16 34.15 73.44
N VAL A 206 43.57 33.24 72.56
CA VAL A 206 42.77 32.80 71.41
C VAL A 206 41.54 32.03 71.87
N SER A 207 40.35 32.55 71.55
CA SER A 207 39.08 31.89 71.78
C SER A 207 38.91 30.63 70.92
N LEU A 208 38.40 29.55 71.51
CA LEU A 208 38.04 28.33 70.75
C LEU A 208 36.84 28.60 69.85
N LEU A 209 37.04 28.53 68.54
CA LEU A 209 35.97 28.57 67.54
C LEU A 209 35.34 27.18 67.39
N LEU A 210 34.02 27.11 67.21
CA LEU A 210 33.26 25.87 67.18
C LEU A 210 32.31 25.83 65.98
N ALA A 211 32.16 24.65 65.36
CA ALA A 211 31.01 24.38 64.50
C ALA A 211 29.75 24.16 65.37
N PRO A 212 28.52 24.32 64.83
CA PRO A 212 27.28 24.31 65.62
C PRO A 212 27.08 23.06 66.49
N PHE A 213 27.44 21.89 65.97
CA PHE A 213 27.28 20.61 66.67
C PHE A 213 28.41 20.30 67.67
N GLU A 214 29.58 20.95 67.56
CA GLU A 214 30.73 20.70 68.43
C GLU A 214 30.51 21.22 69.87
N LYS A 215 29.55 22.12 70.10
CA LYS A 215 29.30 22.73 71.43
C LYS A 215 29.12 21.70 72.56
N LYS A 216 28.58 20.52 72.25
CA LYS A 216 28.36 19.43 73.20
C LYS A 216 29.61 18.57 73.44
N ASP A 217 30.47 18.46 72.44
CA ASP A 217 31.67 17.59 72.47
C ASP A 217 32.79 18.17 73.37
N PHE A 218 32.73 19.47 73.67
CA PHE A 218 33.71 20.17 74.50
C PHE A 218 33.31 20.37 75.97
N ILE A 219 32.18 19.78 76.40
CA ILE A 219 31.73 19.82 77.79
C ILE A 219 32.59 18.86 78.62
N GLY A 220 33.35 19.39 79.60
CA GLY A 220 34.17 18.59 80.52
C GLY A 220 35.60 18.28 80.07
N LEU A 221 36.05 18.83 78.93
CA LEU A 221 37.43 18.71 78.45
C LEU A 221 38.36 19.77 79.07
N ASP A 222 39.63 19.41 79.27
CA ASP A 222 40.68 20.36 79.68
C ASP A 222 41.07 21.28 78.50
N LEU A 223 40.52 22.50 78.55
CA LEU A 223 40.75 23.53 77.55
C LEU A 223 42.15 24.16 77.61
N GLU A 224 42.91 23.93 78.69
CA GLU A 224 44.25 24.52 78.86
C GLU A 224 45.38 23.64 78.35
N SER A 225 45.09 22.39 77.97
CA SER A 225 46.07 21.43 77.45
C SER A 225 46.85 21.95 76.22
N ARG A 226 48.12 21.53 76.08
CA ARG A 226 49.00 21.93 74.96
C ARG A 226 48.38 21.64 73.58
N ASN A 227 47.69 20.51 73.45
CA ASN A 227 47.00 20.15 72.21
C ASN A 227 45.77 21.03 71.96
N ASN A 228 45.02 21.40 73.00
CA ASN A 228 43.88 22.32 72.83
C ASN A 228 44.33 23.75 72.49
N ARG A 229 45.43 24.25 73.07
CA ARG A 229 46.02 25.54 72.67
C ARG A 229 46.43 25.54 71.20
N LYS A 230 47.11 24.48 70.74
CA LYS A 230 47.43 24.30 69.31
C LYS A 230 46.18 24.23 68.43
N ARG A 231 45.11 23.57 68.89
CA ARG A 231 43.81 23.55 68.21
C ARG A 231 43.22 24.96 68.07
N CYS A 232 43.14 25.72 69.16
CA CYS A 232 42.64 27.10 69.14
C CYS A 232 43.44 27.96 68.14
N VAL A 233 44.77 27.87 68.18
CA VAL A 233 45.65 28.56 67.21
C VAL A 233 45.34 28.12 65.78
N GLY A 234 45.29 26.82 65.49
CA GLY A 234 44.99 26.31 64.15
C GLY A 234 43.64 26.78 63.61
N ARG A 235 42.58 26.71 64.42
CA ARG A 235 41.22 27.16 64.04
C ARG A 235 41.17 28.67 63.81
N MET A 236 41.82 29.44 64.67
CA MET A 236 41.91 30.89 64.56
C MET A 236 42.72 31.32 63.33
N THR A 237 43.85 30.68 63.04
CA THR A 237 44.65 30.96 61.83
C THR A 237 43.85 30.64 60.57
N LYS A 238 43.07 29.55 60.56
CA LYS A 238 42.12 29.25 59.49
C LYS A 238 41.10 30.38 59.33
N HIS A 239 40.48 30.80 60.43
CA HIS A 239 39.49 31.89 60.44
C HIS A 239 40.06 33.22 59.94
N LEU A 240 41.30 33.54 60.33
CA LEU A 240 42.04 34.69 59.81
C LEU A 240 42.27 34.57 58.30
N GLY A 241 42.56 33.36 57.81
CA GLY A 241 42.62 33.05 56.38
C GLY A 241 41.32 33.40 55.65
N ASP A 242 40.17 33.03 56.22
CA ASP A 242 38.86 33.37 55.64
C ASP A 242 38.63 34.90 55.59
N LEU A 243 38.97 35.63 56.66
CA LEU A 243 38.85 37.08 56.71
C LEU A 243 39.80 37.78 55.72
N CYS A 244 41.03 37.28 55.56
CA CYS A 244 41.97 37.76 54.54
C CYS A 244 41.41 37.57 53.13
N LEU A 245 40.79 36.41 52.86
CA LEU A 245 40.20 36.12 51.56
C LEU A 245 39.01 37.05 51.27
N GLN A 246 38.11 37.29 52.23
CA GLN A 246 36.99 38.24 52.11
C GLN A 246 37.44 39.71 52.00
N ALA A 247 38.62 40.04 52.52
CA ALA A 247 39.22 41.37 52.42
C ALA A 247 40.03 41.60 51.12
N GLY A 248 39.98 40.64 50.17
CA GLY A 248 40.68 40.75 48.89
C GLY A 248 42.18 40.49 48.96
N LEU A 249 42.66 39.73 49.95
CA LEU A 249 44.08 39.39 50.18
C LEU A 249 44.35 37.89 49.98
N PRO A 250 44.34 37.37 48.73
CA PRO A 250 44.47 35.93 48.47
C PRO A 250 45.83 35.35 48.86
N ALA A 251 46.93 36.10 48.72
CA ALA A 251 48.27 35.63 49.10
C ALA A 251 48.38 35.37 50.61
N ASP A 252 47.88 36.31 51.43
CA ASP A 252 47.84 36.17 52.88
C ASP A 252 46.89 35.05 53.30
N ALA A 253 45.75 34.90 52.63
CA ALA A 253 44.80 33.82 52.87
C ALA A 253 45.45 32.44 52.64
N LEU A 254 46.15 32.24 51.51
CA LEU A 254 46.85 30.99 51.19
C LEU A 254 47.91 30.64 52.25
N SER A 255 48.70 31.61 52.69
CA SER A 255 49.70 31.42 53.76
C SER A 255 49.06 30.99 55.08
N ASN A 256 48.00 31.69 55.49
CA ASN A 256 47.27 31.39 56.72
C ASN A 256 46.62 29.99 56.66
N TYR A 257 45.96 29.63 55.56
CA TYR A 257 45.37 28.29 55.45
C TYR A 257 46.41 27.16 55.45
N ASN A 258 47.55 27.35 54.78
CA ASN A 258 48.62 26.35 54.77
C ASN A 258 49.24 26.16 56.19
N SER A 259 49.44 27.26 56.92
CA SER A 259 49.87 27.23 58.31
C SER A 259 48.84 26.54 59.20
N ALA A 260 47.57 26.90 59.08
CA ALA A 260 46.47 26.29 59.81
C ALA A 260 46.37 24.78 59.57
N ALA A 261 46.47 24.35 58.30
CA ALA A 261 46.43 22.94 57.93
C ALA A 261 47.55 22.14 58.62
N SER A 262 48.77 22.67 58.65
CA SER A 262 49.91 22.04 59.31
C SER A 262 49.69 21.86 60.82
N VAL A 263 49.14 22.89 61.48
CA VAL A 263 48.86 22.86 62.92
C VAL A 263 47.70 21.92 63.26
N LEU A 264 46.61 21.97 62.48
CA LEU A 264 45.40 21.17 62.70
C LEU A 264 45.64 19.68 62.44
N GLN A 265 46.46 19.36 61.44
CA GLN A 265 46.90 17.99 61.16
C GLN A 265 47.71 17.42 62.34
N ALA A 266 48.59 18.21 62.96
CA ALA A 266 49.39 17.76 64.09
C ALA A 266 48.57 17.47 65.37
N VAL A 267 47.34 17.97 65.47
CA VAL A 267 46.42 17.74 66.60
C VAL A 267 45.20 16.89 66.24
N ASN A 268 45.19 16.28 65.04
CA ASN A 268 44.11 15.45 64.52
C ASN A 268 42.72 16.12 64.51
N ASP A 269 42.67 17.44 64.30
CA ASP A 269 41.40 18.16 64.14
C ASP A 269 40.92 18.07 62.69
N TRP A 270 40.32 16.93 62.33
CA TRP A 270 39.98 16.61 60.94
C TRP A 270 38.93 17.54 60.35
N LEU A 271 37.91 17.93 61.13
CA LEU A 271 36.84 18.82 60.65
C LEU A 271 37.40 20.16 60.17
N TRP A 272 38.22 20.81 61.01
CA TRP A 272 38.81 22.11 60.70
C TRP A 272 39.97 22.00 59.71
N LEU A 273 40.70 20.87 59.70
CA LEU A 273 41.67 20.58 58.64
C LEU A 273 40.99 20.51 57.27
N GLY A 274 39.83 19.86 57.18
CA GLY A 274 39.02 19.84 55.96
C GLY A 274 38.64 21.26 55.50
N ALA A 275 38.25 22.13 56.43
CA ALA A 275 37.93 23.52 56.14
C ALA A 275 39.14 24.37 55.73
N ALA A 276 40.33 24.10 56.26
CA ALA A 276 41.56 24.72 55.80
C ALA A 276 41.94 24.27 54.37
N PHE A 277 41.76 22.99 54.04
CA PHE A 277 41.95 22.50 52.67
C PHE A 277 40.91 23.06 51.70
N GLU A 278 39.64 23.14 52.09
CA GLU A 278 38.61 23.81 51.29
C GLU A 278 38.96 25.28 51.03
N GLY A 279 39.42 26.00 52.07
CA GLY A 279 39.87 27.39 51.96
C GLY A 279 41.07 27.57 51.01
N LEU A 280 42.08 26.69 51.09
CA LEU A 280 43.21 26.67 50.14
C LEU A 280 42.74 26.48 48.70
N CYS A 281 41.82 25.53 48.48
CA CYS A 281 41.26 25.28 47.17
C CYS A 281 40.45 26.48 46.66
N ALA A 282 39.63 27.09 47.51
CA ALA A 282 38.82 28.24 47.16
C ALA A 282 39.67 29.47 46.81
N ALA A 283 40.69 29.79 47.62
CA ALA A 283 41.63 30.87 47.36
C ALA A 283 42.44 30.62 46.06
N SER A 284 42.88 29.39 45.83
CA SER A 284 43.59 29.03 44.59
C SER A 284 42.67 29.11 43.37
N ALA A 285 41.41 28.65 43.49
CA ALA A 285 40.43 28.71 42.42
C ALA A 285 40.02 30.14 42.07
N LEU A 286 39.93 31.04 43.05
CA LEU A 286 39.67 32.46 42.85
C LEU A 286 40.74 33.12 41.97
N VAL A 287 42.01 32.78 42.18
CA VAL A 287 43.13 33.35 41.43
C VAL A 287 43.29 32.70 40.06
N LEU A 288 43.14 31.38 39.95
CA LEU A 288 43.34 30.64 38.70
C LEU A 288 42.13 30.70 37.75
N TYR A 289 40.91 30.81 38.28
CA TYR A 289 39.67 30.79 37.50
C TYR A 289 38.76 31.99 37.83
N PRO A 290 39.23 33.25 37.70
CA PRO A 290 38.50 34.45 38.13
C PRO A 290 37.15 34.67 37.42
N ASN A 291 36.97 34.02 36.26
CA ASN A 291 35.76 34.10 35.45
C ASN A 291 34.69 33.06 35.85
N MET A 292 34.98 32.15 36.79
CA MET A 292 33.98 31.20 37.33
C MET A 292 32.93 31.92 38.20
N CYS A 293 33.20 33.16 38.61
CA CYS A 293 32.28 34.05 39.31
C CYS A 293 31.11 34.49 38.39
N ARG A 294 30.09 33.63 38.30
CA ARG A 294 28.76 33.84 37.72
C ARG A 294 28.69 34.25 36.25
N SER A 295 28.21 33.30 35.45
CA SER A 295 27.16 33.57 34.48
C SER A 295 25.93 34.13 35.21
N LEU A 296 25.62 35.41 35.07
CA LEU A 296 24.25 35.86 35.29
C LEU A 296 23.36 35.07 34.32
N PRO A 297 22.31 34.37 34.76
CA PRO A 297 21.31 33.85 33.84
C PRO A 297 20.61 35.06 33.23
N LEU A 298 21.13 35.56 32.11
CA LEU A 298 20.36 36.40 31.22
C LEU A 298 19.18 35.52 30.80
N GLN A 299 17.99 35.80 31.35
CA GLN A 299 16.75 35.30 30.78
C GLN A 299 16.71 35.81 29.33
N ARG A 300 17.16 34.97 28.39
CA ARG A 300 16.75 35.09 27.00
C ARG A 300 15.24 34.90 27.01
N ASN A 301 14.51 35.96 26.71
CA ASN A 301 13.08 35.88 26.45
C ASN A 301 12.85 34.75 25.42
N SER A 302 12.16 33.71 25.84
CA SER A 302 11.82 32.53 25.04
C SER A 302 10.67 32.88 24.09
N SER A 303 10.95 33.73 23.10
CA SER A 303 10.02 34.06 22.01
C SER A 303 10.58 33.73 20.62
N LEU A 304 11.61 32.88 20.52
CA LEU A 304 12.11 32.40 19.23
C LEU A 304 12.22 30.87 19.27
N GLN A 305 11.50 30.24 18.35
CA GLN A 305 11.37 28.79 18.18
C GLN A 305 12.73 28.16 17.89
N GLU A 306 13.15 27.20 18.72
CA GLU A 306 14.25 26.28 18.42
C GLU A 306 13.75 25.21 17.44
N GLY A 307 14.11 25.36 16.17
CA GLY A 307 14.09 24.30 15.18
C GLY A 307 15.52 23.93 14.78
N SER A 308 15.82 22.63 14.83
CA SER A 308 16.98 21.90 14.28
C SER A 308 18.14 21.53 15.23
N PRO A 309 18.52 20.23 15.30
CA PRO A 309 19.72 19.77 16.01
C PRO A 309 20.93 19.86 15.08
N GLY A 310 21.68 20.96 15.15
CA GLY A 310 22.91 21.17 14.39
C GLY A 310 24.10 21.41 15.33
N LYS A 311 25.13 20.57 15.23
CA LYS A 311 26.44 20.74 15.89
C LYS A 311 27.00 22.16 15.65
N GLN A 312 27.08 23.01 16.66
CA GLN A 312 27.96 24.20 16.70
C GLN A 312 28.47 24.41 18.13
N ARG A 313 29.73 24.04 18.42
CA ARG A 313 30.91 24.94 18.48
C ARG A 313 30.66 26.21 19.30
N ARG A 314 31.29 26.26 20.48
CA ARG A 314 31.54 27.48 21.27
C ARG A 314 32.18 28.54 20.36
N GLY A 315 31.57 29.71 20.29
CA GLY A 315 32.09 30.87 19.56
C GLY A 315 31.24 32.11 19.83
N SER A 316 31.72 32.92 20.78
CA SER A 316 31.69 34.40 20.84
C SER A 316 30.41 35.16 20.48
N GLN A 317 29.84 35.88 21.46
CA GLN A 317 29.92 37.34 21.57
C GLN A 317 29.11 37.87 22.77
N ALA A 318 29.82 38.35 23.79
CA ALA A 318 29.48 39.54 24.57
C ALA A 318 30.76 39.97 25.30
N VAL A 319 31.46 40.93 24.70
CA VAL A 319 32.69 41.54 25.21
C VAL A 319 32.30 42.70 26.12
N ALA A 320 32.66 42.59 27.40
CA ALA A 320 33.12 43.70 28.21
C ALA A 320 34.05 43.13 29.30
N THR A 321 35.36 43.30 29.08
CA THR A 321 36.47 43.02 30.03
C THR A 321 36.53 41.62 30.64
N LEU A 322 36.86 40.61 29.83
CA LEU A 322 37.38 39.33 30.34
C LEU A 322 38.89 39.48 30.60
N LEU A 323 39.32 39.34 31.85
CA LEU A 323 40.72 39.16 32.19
C LEU A 323 41.17 37.80 31.62
N SER A 324 42.21 37.80 30.78
CA SER A 324 42.87 36.57 30.34
C SER A 324 43.43 35.84 31.57
N PRO A 325 43.22 34.51 31.70
CA PRO A 325 43.73 33.76 32.85
C PRO A 325 45.25 33.96 32.98
N PRO A 326 45.75 34.29 34.18
CA PRO A 326 47.16 34.60 34.38
C PRO A 326 48.04 33.36 34.13
N ALA A 327 49.23 33.56 33.56
CA ALA A 327 50.17 32.47 33.35
C ALA A 327 50.54 31.83 34.71
N ILE A 328 50.32 30.51 34.83
CA ILE A 328 50.42 29.75 36.10
C ILE A 328 51.80 29.94 36.78
N GLU A 329 52.87 30.03 35.99
CA GLU A 329 54.24 30.21 36.51
C GLU A 329 54.44 31.57 37.19
N VAL A 330 53.86 32.64 36.64
CA VAL A 330 53.94 34.00 37.21
C VAL A 330 53.17 34.06 38.52
N VAL A 331 51.99 33.44 38.58
CA VAL A 331 51.18 33.38 39.81
C VAL A 331 51.89 32.63 40.92
N LYS A 332 52.52 31.49 40.61
CA LYS A 332 53.24 30.67 41.61
C LYS A 332 54.46 31.39 42.20
N SER A 333 55.12 32.26 41.41
CA SER A 333 56.23 33.07 41.89
C SER A 333 55.80 34.14 42.92
N ASN A 334 54.60 34.73 42.73
CA ASN A 334 54.04 35.74 43.63
C ASN A 334 53.28 35.12 44.82
N MET A 335 52.79 33.89 44.68
CA MET A 335 52.00 33.18 45.69
C MET A 335 52.50 31.74 45.85
N PRO A 336 53.52 31.49 46.71
CA PRO A 336 54.20 30.19 46.78
C PRO A 336 53.32 29.05 47.29
N HIS A 337 52.23 29.35 48.01
CA HIS A 337 51.29 28.36 48.56
C HIS A 337 50.06 28.11 47.68
N ILE A 338 50.01 28.67 46.46
CA ILE A 338 48.90 28.42 45.53
C ILE A 338 48.89 26.96 45.07
N LEU A 339 47.70 26.33 45.07
CA LEU A 339 47.53 24.97 44.59
C LEU A 339 47.42 24.95 43.06
N LEU A 340 48.16 24.06 42.42
CA LEU A 340 47.99 23.76 40.99
C LEU A 340 46.65 23.05 40.73
N PRO A 341 46.14 23.06 39.49
CA PRO A 341 44.83 22.46 39.16
C PRO A 341 44.63 21.02 39.68
N GLU A 342 45.63 20.15 39.56
CA GLU A 342 45.58 18.77 40.04
C GLU A 342 45.57 18.67 41.58
N GLU A 343 46.30 19.57 42.25
CA GLU A 343 46.38 19.62 43.70
C GLU A 343 45.06 20.11 44.30
N ILE A 344 44.35 21.03 43.64
CA ILE A 344 43.01 21.49 44.05
C ILE A 344 42.05 20.30 44.14
N SER A 345 42.03 19.43 43.13
CA SER A 345 41.19 18.23 43.14
C SER A 345 41.55 17.28 44.28
N LYS A 346 42.85 17.03 44.49
CA LYS A 346 43.33 16.20 45.59
C LYS A 346 42.93 16.76 46.96
N LYS A 347 43.12 18.06 47.18
CA LYS A 347 42.79 18.74 48.44
C LYS A 347 41.30 18.83 48.71
N TYR A 348 40.46 19.04 47.68
CA TYR A 348 39.01 18.92 47.84
C TYR A 348 38.57 17.50 48.22
N ARG A 349 39.19 16.47 47.62
CA ARG A 349 38.89 15.08 47.99
C ARG A 349 39.26 14.79 49.44
N GLU A 350 40.44 15.24 49.89
CA GLU A 350 40.85 15.14 51.30
C GLU A 350 39.88 15.88 52.23
N ALA A 351 39.45 17.09 51.86
CA ALA A 351 38.47 17.87 52.63
C ALA A 351 37.12 17.15 52.77
N ILE A 352 36.57 16.64 51.66
CA ILE A 352 35.29 15.89 51.65
C ILE A 352 35.40 14.63 52.51
N VAL A 353 36.50 13.87 52.41
CA VAL A 353 36.75 12.69 53.25
C VAL A 353 36.87 13.07 54.73
N HIS A 354 37.38 14.26 55.05
CA HIS A 354 37.41 14.73 56.43
C HIS A 354 36.03 15.13 56.94
N TYR A 355 35.20 15.77 56.11
CA TYR A 355 33.82 16.10 56.46
C TYR A 355 32.97 14.83 56.67
N SER A 356 33.13 13.81 55.83
CA SER A 356 32.36 12.56 55.91
C SER A 356 32.61 11.76 57.20
N LYS A 357 33.65 12.10 57.98
CA LYS A 357 33.91 11.52 59.31
C LYS A 357 32.91 11.99 60.37
N TYR A 358 32.16 13.07 60.10
CA TYR A 358 31.27 13.71 61.07
C TYR A 358 29.82 13.66 60.56
N GLN A 359 28.96 12.96 61.30
CA GLN A 359 27.55 12.75 60.92
C GLN A 359 26.79 14.06 60.65
N TYR A 360 27.04 15.09 61.44
CA TYR A 360 26.34 16.39 61.34
C TYR A 360 27.03 17.39 60.39
N ALA A 361 28.08 16.97 59.68
CA ALA A 361 28.77 17.80 58.68
C ALA A 361 28.33 17.53 57.23
N GLY A 362 27.30 16.70 57.02
CA GLY A 362 26.83 16.32 55.67
C GLY A 362 26.42 17.51 54.78
N ILE A 363 26.03 18.64 55.38
CA ILE A 363 25.73 19.89 54.67
C ILE A 363 26.99 20.46 54.02
N ILE A 364 28.06 20.58 54.81
CA ILE A 364 29.36 21.06 54.35
C ILE A 364 29.95 20.08 53.33
N GLU A 365 29.82 18.78 53.58
CA GLU A 365 30.26 17.73 52.66
C GLU A 365 29.57 17.85 51.28
N THR A 366 28.25 18.09 51.28
CA THR A 366 27.44 18.28 50.07
C THR A 366 27.88 19.52 49.30
N GLU A 367 28.00 20.66 49.97
CA GLU A 367 28.39 21.91 49.33
C GLU A 367 29.84 21.88 48.81
N ALA A 368 30.77 21.31 49.58
CA ALA A 368 32.16 21.12 49.15
C ALA A 368 32.24 20.24 47.90
N SER A 369 31.42 19.20 47.82
CA SER A 369 31.32 18.34 46.63
C SER A 369 30.79 19.09 45.41
N PHE A 370 29.80 19.97 45.58
CA PHE A 370 29.31 20.83 44.48
C PHE A 370 30.34 21.86 44.03
N LYS A 371 31.05 22.51 44.96
CA LYS A 371 32.17 23.43 44.63
C LYS A 371 33.28 22.71 43.89
N ALA A 372 33.70 21.54 44.36
CA ALA A 372 34.71 20.71 43.72
C ALA A 372 34.27 20.32 42.29
N THR A 373 32.99 19.94 42.13
CA THR A 373 32.40 19.62 40.81
C THR A 373 32.49 20.82 39.85
N ARG A 374 32.08 22.02 40.28
CA ARG A 374 32.13 23.24 39.45
C ARG A 374 33.56 23.56 39.00
N ILE A 375 34.53 23.45 39.90
CA ILE A 375 35.95 23.62 39.55
C ILE A 375 36.43 22.53 38.57
N SER A 376 36.06 21.27 38.79
CA SER A 376 36.41 20.17 37.88
C SER A 376 35.80 20.35 36.48
N ILE A 377 34.61 20.96 36.37
CA ILE A 377 34.00 21.32 35.08
C ILE A 377 34.86 22.37 34.37
N GLU A 378 35.31 23.42 35.06
CA GLU A 378 36.21 24.43 34.48
C GLU A 378 37.57 23.85 34.07
N GLN A 379 38.07 22.87 34.83
CA GLN A 379 39.28 22.12 34.48
C GLN A 379 39.07 21.10 33.35
N ASN A 380 37.84 20.95 32.82
CA ASN A 380 37.45 19.92 31.85
C ASN A 380 37.69 18.46 32.34
N CYS A 381 37.73 18.23 33.66
CA CYS A 381 37.90 16.92 34.28
C CYS A 381 36.55 16.25 34.61
N THR A 382 35.81 15.83 33.57
CA THR A 382 34.43 15.34 33.68
C THR A 382 34.26 14.10 34.57
N LEU A 383 35.24 13.18 34.59
CA LEU A 383 35.20 11.99 35.45
C LEU A 383 35.30 12.34 36.94
N GLN A 384 36.14 13.32 37.29
CA GLN A 384 36.25 13.78 38.68
C GLN A 384 34.97 14.52 39.11
N ALA A 385 34.43 15.39 38.25
CA ALA A 385 33.15 16.05 38.47
C ALA A 385 32.04 15.01 38.77
N ALA A 386 31.94 13.97 37.95
CA ALA A 386 30.97 12.89 38.15
C ALA A 386 31.19 12.10 39.46
N SER A 387 32.44 11.92 39.89
CA SER A 387 32.76 11.23 41.15
C SER A 387 32.29 12.02 42.36
N TYR A 388 32.46 13.35 42.37
CA TYR A 388 31.98 14.19 43.47
C TYR A 388 30.45 14.18 43.57
N LEU A 389 29.74 14.29 42.43
CA LEU A 389 28.27 14.26 42.41
C LEU A 389 27.69 12.90 42.82
N ASN A 390 28.35 11.79 42.45
CA ASN A 390 27.94 10.45 42.89
C ASN A 390 27.95 10.35 44.43
N ASN A 391 28.98 10.89 45.09
CA ASN A 391 29.07 10.90 46.55
C ASN A 391 27.94 11.71 47.17
N VAL A 392 27.59 12.87 46.58
CA VAL A 392 26.49 13.71 47.07
C VAL A 392 25.22 12.89 47.21
N ILE A 393 24.84 12.05 46.26
CA ILE A 393 23.60 11.25 46.31
C ILE A 393 23.54 10.33 47.54
N LEU A 394 24.69 9.86 48.03
CA LEU A 394 24.80 8.94 49.17
C LEU A 394 24.72 9.66 50.54
N ILE A 395 24.90 10.98 50.56
CA ILE A 395 24.83 11.75 51.81
C ILE A 395 23.38 11.78 52.30
N ASN A 396 23.15 11.16 53.46
CA ASN A 396 21.85 11.11 54.10
C ASN A 396 21.63 12.38 54.94
N LEU A 397 20.81 13.29 54.42
CA LEU A 397 20.41 14.52 55.11
C LEU A 397 18.89 14.48 55.36
N PRO A 398 18.42 14.89 56.55
CA PRO A 398 16.99 15.04 56.84
C PRO A 398 16.44 16.29 56.15
N LEU A 399 16.18 16.16 54.83
CA LEU A 399 15.71 17.24 53.97
C LEU A 399 14.18 17.24 53.85
N SER A 400 13.59 18.43 53.74
CA SER A 400 12.19 18.57 53.29
C SER A 400 12.02 18.08 51.84
N GLU A 401 10.80 17.82 51.38
CA GLU A 401 10.60 17.40 49.98
C GLU A 401 11.02 18.50 48.99
N GLN A 402 10.82 19.78 49.32
CA GLN A 402 11.29 20.90 48.49
C GLN A 402 12.82 20.92 48.39
N GLU A 403 13.53 20.74 49.49
CA GLU A 403 15.00 20.67 49.48
C GLU A 403 15.51 19.46 48.69
N LYS A 404 14.80 18.33 48.71
CA LYS A 404 15.14 17.17 47.87
C LYS A 404 14.95 17.49 46.39
N ILE A 405 13.89 18.20 46.02
CA ILE A 405 13.65 18.67 44.65
C ILE A 405 14.83 19.54 44.22
N ASP A 406 15.17 20.58 44.99
CA ASP A 406 16.25 21.52 44.66
C ASP A 406 17.60 20.80 44.52
N ARG A 407 17.88 19.83 45.40
CA ARG A 407 19.08 18.97 45.32
C ARG A 407 19.15 18.19 44.02
N PHE A 408 18.06 17.51 43.64
CA PHE A 408 18.04 16.68 42.44
C PHE A 408 18.03 17.51 41.15
N THR A 409 17.37 18.67 41.15
CA THR A 409 17.42 19.61 40.03
C THR A 409 18.85 20.15 39.84
N THR A 410 19.52 20.57 40.92
CA THR A 410 20.92 21.04 40.84
C THR A 410 21.87 19.93 40.36
N LEU A 411 21.68 18.69 40.83
CA LEU A 411 22.44 17.54 40.33
C LEU A 411 22.21 17.33 38.83
N SER A 412 20.97 17.48 38.36
CA SER A 412 20.63 17.38 36.94
C SER A 412 21.33 18.43 36.10
N ASP A 413 21.31 19.69 36.54
CA ASP A 413 21.93 20.81 35.84
C ASP A 413 23.46 20.63 35.74
N LEU A 414 24.10 20.21 36.83
CA LEU A 414 25.54 19.95 36.81
C LEU A 414 25.90 18.75 35.94
N TYR A 415 25.18 17.62 36.01
CA TYR A 415 25.42 16.51 35.08
C TYR A 415 25.22 16.91 33.62
N THR A 416 24.27 17.78 33.33
CA THR A 416 24.02 18.33 31.99
C THR A 416 25.19 19.18 31.51
N SER A 417 25.75 20.03 32.39
CA SER A 417 26.84 20.96 32.06
C SER A 417 28.11 20.30 31.49
N PHE A 418 28.38 19.03 31.86
CA PHE A 418 29.51 18.25 31.33
C PHE A 418 29.08 17.03 30.49
N GLY A 419 27.82 16.99 30.03
CA GLY A 419 27.35 16.05 29.00
C GLY A 419 26.87 14.67 29.49
N PHE A 420 26.73 14.45 30.80
CA PHE A 420 26.28 13.18 31.37
C PHE A 420 24.74 13.10 31.44
N ILE A 421 24.10 13.21 30.26
CA ILE A 421 22.65 13.42 30.12
C ILE A 421 21.81 12.31 30.78
N ARG A 422 22.24 11.04 30.73
CA ARG A 422 21.49 9.95 31.39
C ARG A 422 21.40 10.12 32.90
N LYS A 423 22.52 10.51 33.55
CA LYS A 423 22.52 10.78 35.00
C LYS A 423 21.70 12.03 35.33
N ALA A 424 21.79 13.05 34.46
CA ALA A 424 20.97 14.24 34.61
C ALA A 424 19.47 13.93 34.58
N SER A 425 19.01 13.18 33.58
CA SER A 425 17.61 12.77 33.46
C SER A 425 17.15 11.84 34.58
N PHE A 426 18.04 11.00 35.12
CA PHE A 426 17.74 10.22 36.32
C PHE A 426 17.48 11.11 37.54
N CYS A 427 18.32 12.10 37.80
CA CYS A 427 18.09 13.07 38.87
C CYS A 427 16.82 13.89 38.62
N LEU A 428 16.56 14.29 37.38
CA LEU A 428 15.36 15.06 37.02
C LEU A 428 14.06 14.26 37.24
N ARG A 429 14.08 12.97 36.89
CA ARG A 429 12.99 12.03 37.19
C ARG A 429 12.77 11.88 38.70
N LEU A 430 13.85 11.78 39.48
CA LEU A 430 13.72 11.77 40.95
C LEU A 430 13.11 13.07 41.47
N ALA A 431 13.55 14.24 41.00
CA ALA A 431 12.95 15.53 41.34
C ALA A 431 11.44 15.56 41.02
N ALA A 432 11.07 15.13 39.81
CA ALA A 432 9.68 15.06 39.37
C ALA A 432 8.80 14.23 40.30
N THR A 433 9.25 13.03 40.70
CA THR A 433 8.49 12.17 41.63
C THR A 433 8.34 12.78 43.03
N ARG A 434 9.26 13.66 43.47
CA ARG A 434 9.17 14.34 44.77
C ARG A 434 8.08 15.39 44.81
N HIS A 435 7.73 16.01 43.68
CA HIS A 435 6.59 16.93 43.61
C HIS A 435 5.27 16.26 43.96
N VAL A 436 5.14 14.94 43.79
CA VAL A 436 3.89 14.18 44.01
C VAL A 436 4.03 13.11 45.09
N SER A 437 5.11 13.19 45.87
CA SER A 437 5.38 12.33 47.02
C SER A 437 4.29 12.47 48.08
N GLN A 438 3.94 11.38 48.77
CA GLN A 438 2.96 11.39 49.86
C GLN A 438 3.38 12.32 51.02
N ASN A 439 4.67 12.59 51.16
CA ASN A 439 5.22 13.47 52.18
C ASN A 439 5.20 14.95 51.78
N ASN A 440 4.81 15.29 50.54
CA ASN A 440 4.69 16.68 50.10
C ASN A 440 3.28 17.20 50.42
N PRO A 441 3.12 18.23 51.26
CA PRO A 441 1.80 18.77 51.60
C PRO A 441 1.08 19.40 50.39
N ASN A 442 1.81 19.85 49.38
CA ASN A 442 1.26 20.51 48.18
C ASN A 442 1.71 19.76 46.92
N PRO A 443 1.02 18.66 46.53
CA PRO A 443 1.42 17.88 45.37
C PRO A 443 1.22 18.66 44.06
N ASP A 444 2.26 18.71 43.22
CA ASP A 444 2.25 19.41 41.92
C ASP A 444 2.45 18.42 40.76
N TRP A 445 1.34 17.97 40.18
CA TRP A 445 1.38 17.04 39.06
C TRP A 445 1.83 17.68 37.74
N GLN A 446 1.64 19.00 37.57
CA GLN A 446 2.07 19.72 36.37
C GLN A 446 3.59 19.78 36.30
N GLN A 447 4.25 20.12 37.42
CA GLN A 447 5.72 20.11 37.48
C GLN A 447 6.29 18.70 37.39
N CYS A 448 5.63 17.71 38.01
CA CYS A 448 6.00 16.31 37.83
C CYS A 448 6.01 15.93 36.34
N TYR A 449 4.95 16.22 35.60
CA TYR A 449 4.88 15.95 34.17
C TYR A 449 5.95 16.69 33.35
N ASN A 450 6.14 18.00 33.59
CA ASN A 450 7.10 18.82 32.85
C ASN A 450 8.55 18.32 33.03
N LEU A 451 8.95 18.04 34.27
CA LEU A 451 10.29 17.51 34.56
C LEU A 451 10.46 16.09 34.02
N MET A 452 9.42 15.26 34.08
CA MET A 452 9.44 13.91 33.49
C MET A 452 9.61 13.95 31.98
N LEU A 453 8.91 14.88 31.31
CA LEU A 453 8.99 15.09 29.87
C LEU A 453 10.41 15.49 29.45
N GLN A 454 11.05 16.40 30.19
CA GLN A 454 12.45 16.78 29.96
C GLN A 454 13.42 15.59 30.17
N ALA A 455 13.10 14.68 31.10
CA ALA A 455 13.93 13.52 31.40
C ALA A 455 13.93 12.44 30.30
N THR A 456 12.93 12.40 29.42
CA THR A 456 12.78 11.37 28.36
C THR A 456 14.04 11.22 27.48
N SER A 457 14.63 12.34 27.09
CA SER A 457 15.80 12.39 26.19
C SER A 457 17.03 11.63 26.72
N GLY A 458 17.30 11.67 28.03
CA GLY A 458 18.42 10.95 28.64
C GLY A 458 18.21 9.45 28.74
N PHE A 459 16.96 8.98 28.65
CA PHE A 459 16.63 7.56 28.54
C PHE A 459 16.53 7.07 27.09
N LYS A 460 16.93 7.90 26.11
CA LYS A 460 16.80 7.63 24.68
C LYS A 460 15.35 7.34 24.25
N LEU A 461 14.41 7.96 24.95
CA LEU A 461 12.99 7.91 24.63
C LEU A 461 12.61 9.15 23.80
N SER A 462 12.42 8.98 22.50
CA SER A 462 11.75 9.98 21.67
C SER A 462 10.25 9.75 21.75
N LEU A 463 9.45 10.81 21.89
CA LEU A 463 7.99 10.71 21.83
C LEU A 463 7.45 10.77 20.39
N ASP A 464 8.34 10.78 19.38
CA ASP A 464 7.98 10.54 18.00
C ASP A 464 7.99 9.02 17.71
N PRO A 465 6.85 8.41 17.34
CA PRO A 465 6.81 6.98 17.00
C PRO A 465 7.78 6.58 15.87
N VAL A 466 8.12 7.50 14.96
CA VAL A 466 9.01 7.22 13.82
C VAL A 466 10.45 6.96 14.28
N ASP A 467 10.89 7.68 15.31
CA ASP A 467 12.23 7.54 15.89
C ASP A 467 12.38 6.25 16.72
N MET A 468 11.26 5.63 17.11
CA MET A 468 11.19 4.48 18.02
C MET A 468 10.88 3.17 17.29
N SER A 469 11.13 3.10 15.97
CA SER A 469 10.96 1.86 15.21
C SER A 469 11.85 0.73 15.77
N PRO A 470 11.48 -0.55 15.60
CA PRO A 470 12.25 -1.68 16.13
C PRO A 470 13.72 -1.70 15.68
N GLU A 471 14.02 -1.21 14.47
CA GLU A 471 15.38 -1.09 13.94
C GLU A 471 16.18 0.07 14.57
N ASN A 472 15.50 1.15 14.93
CA ASN A 472 16.12 2.37 15.48
C ASN A 472 16.06 2.45 17.01
N HIS A 473 15.39 1.50 17.67
CA HIS A 473 15.18 1.50 19.11
C HIS A 473 16.52 1.51 19.87
N ARG A 474 16.68 2.50 20.75
CA ARG A 474 17.85 2.65 21.62
C ARG A 474 17.39 2.83 23.06
N GLY A 475 18.19 2.32 24.00
CA GLY A 475 17.94 2.47 25.44
C GLY A 475 17.47 1.18 26.11
N TRP A 476 16.78 1.32 27.25
CA TRP A 476 16.30 0.20 28.06
C TRP A 476 14.78 0.19 28.06
N PRO A 477 14.12 -0.74 27.33
CA PRO A 477 12.66 -0.77 27.20
C PRO A 477 11.93 -0.73 28.54
N VAL A 478 12.40 -1.49 29.54
CA VAL A 478 11.78 -1.55 30.87
C VAL A 478 11.73 -0.16 31.53
N ILE A 479 12.81 0.61 31.44
CA ILE A 479 12.87 1.97 32.01
C ILE A 479 11.98 2.92 31.19
N GLN A 480 11.99 2.79 29.86
CA GLN A 480 11.18 3.65 28.99
C GLN A 480 9.69 3.43 29.20
N ILE A 481 9.24 2.17 29.30
CA ILE A 481 7.86 1.81 29.66
C ILE A 481 7.49 2.43 31.01
N GLN A 482 8.37 2.34 32.00
CA GLN A 482 8.13 2.94 33.32
C GLN A 482 7.97 4.47 33.24
N VAL A 483 8.84 5.16 32.50
CA VAL A 483 8.76 6.63 32.31
C VAL A 483 7.49 7.03 31.56
N ILE A 484 7.08 6.26 30.54
CA ILE A 484 5.82 6.51 29.82
C ILE A 484 4.61 6.32 30.75
N ASN A 485 4.59 5.27 31.57
CA ASN A 485 3.54 5.04 32.57
C ASN A 485 3.48 6.15 33.64
N GLU A 486 4.63 6.68 34.06
CA GLU A 486 4.71 7.84 34.94
C GLU A 486 4.15 9.10 34.27
N LEU A 487 4.44 9.33 32.97
CA LEU A 487 3.86 10.42 32.18
C LEU A 487 2.33 10.28 32.05
N VAL A 488 1.82 9.07 31.77
CA VAL A 488 0.38 8.77 31.73
C VAL A 488 -0.26 9.06 33.08
N THR A 489 0.37 8.63 34.17
CA THR A 489 -0.15 8.83 35.53
C THR A 489 -0.22 10.32 35.86
N ALA A 490 0.85 11.07 35.56
CA ALA A 490 0.87 12.51 35.77
C ALA A 490 -0.19 13.23 34.93
N ALA A 491 -0.29 12.91 33.63
CA ALA A 491 -1.30 13.50 32.74
C ALA A 491 -2.74 13.27 33.23
N ASN A 492 -3.06 12.07 33.69
CA ASN A 492 -4.38 11.76 34.28
C ASN A 492 -4.65 12.58 35.54
N ARG A 493 -3.66 12.71 36.43
CA ARG A 493 -3.80 13.45 37.69
C ARG A 493 -3.87 14.96 37.50
N MET A 494 -3.30 15.47 36.41
CA MET A 494 -3.46 16.86 35.98
C MET A 494 -4.83 17.16 35.37
N GLY A 495 -5.67 16.14 35.14
CA GLY A 495 -6.96 16.31 34.45
C GLY A 495 -6.83 16.57 32.95
N ASN A 496 -5.73 16.12 32.33
CA ASN A 496 -5.53 16.22 30.87
C ASN A 496 -5.61 14.83 30.22
N PRO A 497 -6.83 14.32 29.96
CA PRO A 497 -7.03 12.99 29.38
C PRO A 497 -6.47 12.88 27.96
N ALA A 498 -6.40 13.99 27.19
CA ALA A 498 -5.83 13.98 25.84
C ALA A 498 -4.35 13.53 25.84
N LEU A 499 -3.56 14.03 26.79
CA LEU A 499 -2.16 13.62 26.95
C LEU A 499 -2.02 12.18 27.44
N ALA A 500 -2.89 11.75 28.37
CA ALA A 500 -2.89 10.37 28.85
C ALA A 500 -3.23 9.39 27.72
N THR A 501 -4.28 9.66 26.93
CA THR A 501 -4.62 8.89 25.72
C THR A 501 -3.45 8.88 24.73
N ARG A 502 -2.78 10.01 24.51
CA ARG A 502 -1.62 10.12 23.60
C ARG A 502 -0.47 9.23 24.03
N HIS A 503 -0.01 9.34 25.28
CA HIS A 503 1.11 8.57 25.82
C HIS A 503 0.80 7.08 25.88
N MET A 504 -0.44 6.71 26.17
CA MET A 504 -0.89 5.32 26.17
C MET A 504 -0.95 4.72 24.75
N THR A 505 -1.44 5.49 23.78
CA THR A 505 -1.41 5.12 22.36
C THR A 505 0.03 4.93 21.90
N PHE A 506 0.91 5.86 22.26
CA PHE A 506 2.35 5.78 21.98
C PHE A 506 2.97 4.51 22.57
N LEU A 507 2.68 4.20 23.85
CA LEU A 507 3.16 2.99 24.52
C LEU A 507 2.78 1.71 23.76
N LEU A 508 1.50 1.57 23.39
CA LEU A 508 1.01 0.41 22.64
C LEU A 508 1.54 0.35 21.21
N GLN A 509 1.81 1.49 20.58
CA GLN A 509 2.38 1.52 19.23
C GLN A 509 3.86 1.12 19.23
N THR A 510 4.68 1.71 20.11
CA THR A 510 6.14 1.60 20.02
C THR A 510 6.74 0.53 20.94
N MET A 511 6.10 0.22 22.09
CA MET A 511 6.64 -0.70 23.09
C MET A 511 5.94 -2.07 23.11
N TYR A 512 5.01 -2.32 22.20
CA TYR A 512 4.19 -3.55 22.16
C TYR A 512 5.00 -4.84 22.32
N ASN A 513 6.10 -4.96 21.57
CA ASN A 513 6.94 -6.15 21.54
C ASN A 513 7.71 -6.38 22.85
N TYR A 514 7.83 -5.36 23.70
CA TYR A 514 8.50 -5.43 25.00
C TYR A 514 7.51 -5.61 26.18
N LEU A 515 6.20 -5.52 25.93
CA LEU A 515 5.17 -5.79 26.92
C LEU A 515 4.85 -7.29 26.96
N THR A 516 4.65 -7.83 28.16
CA THR A 516 4.11 -9.17 28.38
C THR A 516 2.64 -9.26 27.93
N PRO A 517 2.09 -10.46 27.65
CA PRO A 517 0.69 -10.61 27.26
C PRO A 517 -0.31 -9.99 28.24
N ASN A 518 -0.06 -10.10 29.54
CA ASN A 518 -0.89 -9.46 30.57
C ASN A 518 -0.78 -7.93 30.52
N GLU A 519 0.43 -7.38 30.42
CA GLU A 519 0.62 -5.92 30.32
C GLU A 519 -0.04 -5.36 29.05
N ARG A 520 0.03 -6.07 27.91
CA ARG A 520 -0.68 -5.67 26.69
C ARG A 520 -2.18 -5.58 26.90
N LYS A 521 -2.77 -6.56 27.58
CA LYS A 521 -4.20 -6.57 27.91
C LYS A 521 -4.55 -5.40 28.82
N GLU A 522 -3.83 -5.23 29.93
CA GLU A 522 -4.09 -4.16 30.90
C GLU A 522 -3.92 -2.77 30.27
N THR A 523 -2.86 -2.57 29.50
CA THR A 523 -2.57 -1.30 28.79
C THR A 523 -3.65 -0.98 27.75
N ALA A 524 -4.11 -1.98 26.98
CA ALA A 524 -5.18 -1.79 26.00
C ALA A 524 -6.53 -1.46 26.65
N LEU A 525 -6.87 -2.12 27.76
CA LEU A 525 -8.07 -1.79 28.54
C LEU A 525 -7.97 -0.41 29.19
N GLN A 526 -6.79 -0.03 29.69
CA GLN A 526 -6.55 1.30 30.23
C GLN A 526 -6.68 2.39 29.15
N LEU A 527 -6.17 2.14 27.93
CA LEU A 527 -6.36 3.02 26.78
C LEU A 527 -7.85 3.18 26.46
N GLN A 528 -8.61 2.07 26.42
CA GLN A 528 -10.04 2.10 26.16
C GLN A 528 -10.81 2.89 27.22
N ASN A 529 -10.40 2.81 28.49
CA ASN A 529 -11.04 3.57 29.57
C ASN A 529 -10.70 5.07 29.53
N VAL A 530 -9.43 5.44 29.29
CA VAL A 530 -9.05 6.87 29.28
C VAL A 530 -9.56 7.59 28.04
N SER A 531 -9.64 6.89 26.90
CA SER A 531 -10.14 7.45 25.64
C SER A 531 -11.64 7.76 25.66
N GLN A 532 -12.41 7.15 26.58
CA GLN A 532 -13.82 7.54 26.81
C GLN A 532 -13.96 8.99 27.31
N GLN A 533 -12.94 9.53 27.98
CA GLN A 533 -12.93 10.93 28.42
C GLN A 533 -12.49 11.87 27.30
N CYS A 534 -11.52 11.45 26.49
CA CYS A 534 -11.03 12.21 25.35
C CYS A 534 -10.50 11.26 24.27
N GLU A 535 -11.20 11.23 23.13
CA GLU A 535 -10.82 10.40 21.98
C GLU A 535 -9.41 10.74 21.49
N GLY A 536 -8.62 9.72 21.16
CA GLY A 536 -7.31 9.91 20.57
C GLY A 536 -7.43 10.37 19.13
N ALA A 537 -6.93 11.56 18.80
CA ALA A 537 -6.93 12.08 17.43
C ALA A 537 -5.53 11.93 16.77
N PRO A 538 -5.43 11.73 15.45
CA PRO A 538 -4.14 11.57 14.76
C PRO A 538 -3.45 12.92 14.45
N VAL A 539 -3.53 13.88 15.38
CA VAL A 539 -2.94 15.22 15.26
C VAL A 539 -1.95 15.50 16.40
N PRO A 540 -0.90 16.31 16.18
CA PRO A 540 0.01 16.70 17.25
C PRO A 540 -0.73 17.46 18.38
N LEU A 541 -0.27 17.30 19.62
CA LEU A 541 -0.74 18.09 20.75
C LEU A 541 0.28 19.17 21.09
N VAL A 542 -0.16 20.41 21.30
CA VAL A 542 0.71 21.54 21.68
C VAL A 542 0.46 21.86 23.15
N LEU A 543 1.52 21.84 23.95
CA LEU A 543 1.47 22.20 25.37
C LEU A 543 1.57 23.73 25.54
N ASP A 544 1.15 24.25 26.70
CA ASP A 544 1.28 25.68 27.06
C ASP A 544 2.74 26.16 27.06
N SER A 545 3.70 25.24 27.24
CA SER A 545 5.13 25.50 27.13
C SER A 545 5.61 25.74 25.68
N GLY A 546 4.76 25.51 24.68
CA GLY A 546 5.12 25.49 23.26
C GLY A 546 5.70 24.14 22.77
N THR A 547 5.84 23.15 23.66
CA THR A 547 6.32 21.81 23.28
C THR A 547 5.25 21.04 22.51
N VAL A 548 5.62 20.47 21.37
CA VAL A 548 4.73 19.67 20.52
C VAL A 548 4.94 18.18 20.79
N ILE A 549 3.86 17.49 21.17
CA ILE A 549 3.82 16.04 21.29
C ILE A 549 3.34 15.44 19.96
N PRO A 550 4.15 14.63 19.26
CA PRO A 550 3.79 14.04 17.97
C PRO A 550 2.55 13.14 18.02
N PRO A 551 1.84 12.94 16.90
CA PRO A 551 0.72 12.03 16.84
C PRO A 551 1.18 10.57 16.89
N ALA A 552 0.59 9.80 17.81
CA ALA A 552 0.68 8.34 17.85
C ALA A 552 -0.54 7.69 17.17
N ASN A 553 -0.32 6.58 16.45
CA ASN A 553 -1.33 5.83 15.69
C ASN A 553 -1.18 4.32 15.97
N LEU A 554 -2.28 3.60 16.19
CA LEU A 554 -2.25 2.15 16.42
C LEU A 554 -2.02 1.39 15.10
N THR A 555 -0.79 1.41 14.57
CA THR A 555 -0.42 0.74 13.32
C THR A 555 -0.30 -0.78 13.44
N ASN A 556 -0.20 -1.28 14.67
CA ASN A 556 -0.07 -2.69 15.03
C ASN A 556 -1.36 -3.29 15.65
N ILE A 557 -2.40 -2.49 15.87
CA ILE A 557 -3.68 -2.92 16.47
C ILE A 557 -4.83 -2.30 15.66
N PRO A 558 -5.46 -3.05 14.73
CA PRO A 558 -5.11 -4.41 14.31
C PRO A 558 -3.81 -4.46 13.49
N LYS A 559 -3.12 -5.62 13.51
CA LYS A 559 -1.92 -5.86 12.70
C LYS A 559 -2.32 -6.19 11.26
N THR A 560 -1.72 -5.51 10.30
CA THR A 560 -1.97 -5.75 8.87
C THR A 560 -0.98 -6.76 8.33
N LYS A 561 -1.46 -7.86 7.73
CA LYS A 561 -0.62 -8.90 7.11
C LYS A 561 -0.43 -8.69 5.61
N SER A 562 -1.47 -8.24 4.92
CA SER A 562 -1.42 -7.95 3.48
C SER A 562 -2.34 -6.78 3.14
N PHE A 563 -1.98 -6.06 2.08
CA PHE A 563 -2.74 -4.94 1.52
C PHE A 563 -2.57 -4.94 0.01
N ILE A 564 -3.66 -5.22 -0.72
CA ILE A 564 -3.67 -5.49 -2.15
C ILE A 564 -4.83 -4.72 -2.79
N LEU A 565 -4.52 -3.83 -3.73
CA LEU A 565 -5.53 -3.20 -4.57
C LEU A 565 -6.15 -4.26 -5.48
N LYS A 566 -7.47 -4.26 -5.62
CA LYS A 566 -8.15 -5.14 -6.56
C LYS A 566 -8.32 -4.44 -7.91
N ASN A 567 -8.07 -5.21 -8.98
CA ASN A 567 -8.51 -4.81 -10.30
C ASN A 567 -10.04 -4.88 -10.37
N MET A 568 -10.64 -4.06 -11.23
CA MET A 568 -12.07 -4.07 -11.51
C MET A 568 -12.49 -5.46 -12.03
N GLN A 569 -13.77 -5.81 -11.87
CA GLN A 569 -14.29 -7.03 -12.51
C GLN A 569 -14.04 -6.95 -14.03
N PRO A 570 -13.68 -8.05 -14.71
CA PRO A 570 -13.23 -8.01 -16.11
C PRO A 570 -14.14 -7.16 -17.02
N HIS A 571 -15.46 -7.33 -16.91
CA HIS A 571 -16.43 -6.61 -17.74
C HIS A 571 -16.56 -5.10 -17.45
N LEU A 572 -16.00 -4.61 -16.32
CA LEU A 572 -15.95 -3.19 -15.95
C LEU A 572 -14.58 -2.56 -16.19
N GLN A 573 -13.56 -3.34 -16.57
CA GLN A 573 -12.22 -2.84 -16.82
C GLN A 573 -12.21 -1.93 -18.05
N PRO A 574 -11.59 -0.73 -17.97
CA PRO A 574 -11.44 0.14 -19.12
C PRO A 574 -10.39 -0.42 -20.09
N GLN A 575 -10.72 -0.41 -21.38
CA GLN A 575 -9.82 -0.79 -22.46
C GLN A 575 -9.63 0.39 -23.41
N LYS A 576 -8.42 0.55 -23.95
CA LYS A 576 -8.12 1.64 -24.87
C LYS A 576 -8.62 1.29 -26.27
N ILE A 577 -9.38 2.19 -26.88
CA ILE A 577 -9.84 2.06 -28.26
C ILE A 577 -8.62 2.26 -29.17
N GLU A 578 -8.23 1.22 -29.91
CA GLU A 578 -7.20 1.32 -30.95
C GLU A 578 -7.70 2.26 -32.05
N ARG A 579 -7.16 3.49 -32.10
CA ARG A 579 -7.32 4.35 -33.26
C ARG A 579 -6.34 3.88 -34.31
N VAL A 580 -6.85 3.48 -35.49
CA VAL A 580 -6.03 3.33 -36.69
C VAL A 580 -5.28 4.64 -36.88
N LYS A 581 -3.95 4.61 -36.77
CA LYS A 581 -3.15 5.80 -37.08
C LYS A 581 -3.37 6.12 -38.56
N GLU A 582 -3.85 7.33 -38.86
CA GLU A 582 -3.76 7.86 -40.22
C GLU A 582 -2.27 7.98 -40.56
N ASP A 583 -1.77 7.05 -41.39
CA ASP A 583 -0.40 7.05 -41.90
C ASP A 583 -0.22 8.23 -42.86
N HIS A 584 0.20 9.38 -42.34
CA HIS A 584 0.72 10.47 -43.15
C HIS A 584 2.23 10.29 -43.33
N GLY A 585 2.65 9.55 -44.37
CA GLY A 585 4.04 9.54 -44.84
C GLY A 585 4.40 8.41 -45.81
N PRO A 586 5.20 8.66 -46.88
CA PRO A 586 5.47 7.68 -47.93
C PRO A 586 6.67 6.76 -47.64
N PHE A 587 6.99 6.48 -46.37
CA PHE A 587 8.14 5.65 -45.99
C PHE A 587 7.71 4.32 -45.37
N LEU A 588 7.61 3.30 -46.22
CA LEU A 588 7.59 1.89 -45.82
C LEU A 588 9.02 1.45 -45.46
N PHE A 589 9.13 0.68 -44.38
CA PHE A 589 10.31 0.03 -43.75
C PHE A 589 11.01 0.77 -42.60
N THR A 590 10.61 0.41 -41.37
CA THR A 590 11.57 0.04 -40.32
C THR A 590 10.95 -1.01 -39.38
N PRO A 591 11.33 -2.29 -39.44
CA PRO A 591 11.01 -3.25 -38.39
C PRO A 591 12.08 -3.15 -37.29
N ILE A 592 11.98 -2.13 -36.44
CA ILE A 592 12.76 -2.04 -35.20
C ILE A 592 11.83 -1.49 -34.11
N ASN A 593 11.61 -2.30 -33.07
CA ASN A 593 11.02 -1.87 -31.80
C ASN A 593 11.85 -0.72 -31.21
N PHE A 594 11.54 0.52 -31.59
CA PHE A 594 11.86 1.71 -30.80
C PHE A 594 10.77 1.90 -29.74
N GLY A 595 10.62 0.88 -28.90
CA GLY A 595 10.02 1.00 -27.57
C GLY A 595 10.99 1.75 -26.67
N SER A 596 11.07 3.06 -26.89
CA SER A 596 11.47 4.11 -25.97
C SER A 596 12.59 3.81 -24.97
N LEU A 597 13.75 4.40 -25.26
CA LEU A 597 14.78 4.80 -24.29
C LEU A 597 14.31 5.93 -23.34
N GLU A 598 13.00 6.06 -23.08
CA GLU A 598 12.56 6.66 -21.83
C GLU A 598 12.80 5.64 -20.73
N ARG A 599 13.88 5.83 -19.96
CA ARG A 599 13.89 5.38 -18.57
C ARG A 599 12.72 6.07 -17.84
N LYS A 600 11.50 5.59 -18.02
CA LYS A 600 10.47 5.80 -17.00
C LYS A 600 10.99 5.05 -15.80
N ASN A 601 11.45 5.81 -14.80
CA ASN A 601 11.40 5.37 -13.42
C ASN A 601 9.93 5.03 -13.14
N ILE A 602 9.45 3.86 -13.56
CA ILE A 602 8.20 3.31 -13.05
C ILE A 602 8.52 3.07 -11.59
N SER A 603 8.03 3.97 -10.74
CA SER A 603 8.07 3.77 -9.30
C SER A 603 7.47 2.39 -9.05
N LYS A 604 8.17 1.54 -8.29
CA LYS A 604 7.70 0.18 -7.96
C LYS A 604 6.27 0.13 -7.38
N SER A 605 5.71 1.27 -6.97
CA SER A 605 4.37 1.47 -6.43
C SER A 605 3.23 1.68 -7.44
N LYS A 606 3.49 1.96 -8.74
CA LYS A 606 2.41 2.18 -9.72
C LYS A 606 1.85 0.83 -10.18
N VAL A 607 0.52 0.73 -10.19
CA VAL A 607 -0.21 -0.48 -10.55
C VAL A 607 -0.44 -0.53 -12.07
N ASP A 608 -0.42 -1.74 -12.65
CA ASP A 608 -0.48 -1.95 -14.11
C ASP A 608 -1.90 -1.90 -14.71
N TYR A 609 -2.92 -1.65 -13.90
CA TYR A 609 -4.31 -1.52 -14.33
C TYR A 609 -4.91 -0.18 -13.90
N LEU A 610 -6.07 0.15 -14.48
CA LEU A 610 -6.72 1.45 -14.36
C LEU A 610 -8.02 1.33 -13.55
N TRP A 611 -8.39 2.43 -12.88
CA TRP A 611 -9.70 2.60 -12.26
C TRP A 611 -10.53 3.62 -13.02
N VAL A 612 -11.84 3.63 -12.80
CA VAL A 612 -12.79 4.48 -13.55
C VAL A 612 -13.46 5.44 -12.58
N GLU A 613 -13.55 6.72 -12.96
CA GLU A 613 -14.29 7.74 -12.24
C GLU A 613 -15.74 7.30 -11.94
N GLY A 614 -16.20 7.52 -10.70
CA GLY A 614 -17.55 7.18 -10.24
C GLY A 614 -17.78 5.72 -9.86
N ASP A 615 -16.86 4.83 -10.24
CA ASP A 615 -16.95 3.41 -9.99
C ASP A 615 -16.50 2.99 -8.58
N ILE A 616 -16.96 1.83 -8.12
CA ILE A 616 -16.54 1.29 -6.83
C ILE A 616 -15.20 0.60 -7.04
N CYS A 617 -14.19 1.08 -6.34
CA CYS A 617 -12.85 0.52 -6.32
C CYS A 617 -12.61 -0.14 -4.95
N GLU A 618 -11.97 -1.32 -4.96
CA GLU A 618 -11.80 -2.14 -3.77
C GLU A 618 -10.32 -2.36 -3.44
N VAL A 619 -10.03 -2.42 -2.15
CA VAL A 619 -8.76 -2.85 -1.60
C VAL A 619 -9.01 -4.00 -0.65
N SER A 620 -8.36 -5.14 -0.90
CA SER A 620 -8.37 -6.29 -0.02
C SER A 620 -7.22 -6.21 0.97
N MET A 621 -7.51 -6.45 2.25
CA MET A 621 -6.49 -6.57 3.30
C MET A 621 -6.75 -7.74 4.22
N GLN A 622 -5.70 -8.20 4.91
CA GLN A 622 -5.81 -9.18 5.98
C GLN A 622 -5.42 -8.55 7.31
N LEU A 623 -6.34 -8.59 8.28
CA LEU A 623 -6.15 -8.02 9.61
C LEU A 623 -6.07 -9.13 10.66
N ILE A 624 -5.23 -8.91 11.67
CA ILE A 624 -5.00 -9.81 12.79
C ILE A 624 -5.25 -9.00 14.07
N ASN A 625 -6.09 -9.51 14.97
CA ASN A 625 -6.19 -8.96 16.32
C ASN A 625 -5.13 -9.61 17.21
N PRO A 626 -4.11 -8.86 17.69
CA PRO A 626 -3.05 -9.43 18.51
C PRO A 626 -3.39 -9.43 20.02
N LEU A 627 -4.60 -9.00 20.42
CA LEU A 627 -5.02 -8.85 21.81
C LEU A 627 -5.87 -10.06 22.28
N PRO A 628 -5.83 -10.40 23.59
CA PRO A 628 -6.53 -11.56 24.16
C PRO A 628 -8.03 -11.30 24.44
N PHE A 629 -8.66 -10.40 23.69
CA PHE A 629 -10.08 -10.09 23.77
C PHE A 629 -10.59 -9.58 22.41
N GLU A 630 -11.90 -9.56 22.22
CA GLU A 630 -12.57 -9.14 20.99
C GLU A 630 -12.31 -7.66 20.69
N LEU A 631 -11.85 -7.36 19.46
CA LEU A 631 -11.47 -6.02 19.03
C LEU A 631 -12.49 -5.47 18.04
N HIS A 632 -13.25 -4.46 18.46
CA HIS A 632 -14.09 -3.69 17.56
C HIS A 632 -13.26 -2.63 16.83
N VAL A 633 -13.31 -2.65 15.49
CA VAL A 633 -12.64 -1.69 14.62
C VAL A 633 -13.71 -1.00 13.80
N SER A 634 -13.97 0.26 14.10
CA SER A 634 -15.04 1.04 13.47
C SER A 634 -14.49 2.08 12.50
N ASN A 635 -15.36 2.55 11.59
CA ASN A 635 -15.10 3.65 10.68
C ASN A 635 -13.76 3.52 9.90
N MET A 636 -13.48 2.31 9.42
CA MET A 636 -12.32 2.03 8.59
C MET A 636 -12.49 2.67 7.22
N ARG A 637 -11.49 3.45 6.78
CA ARG A 637 -11.52 4.17 5.50
C ARG A 637 -10.16 4.12 4.82
N LEU A 638 -10.12 4.17 3.50
CA LEU A 638 -8.88 4.31 2.75
C LEU A 638 -8.29 5.73 2.93
N LEU A 639 -6.99 5.78 3.13
CA LEU A 639 -6.23 7.03 3.14
C LEU A 639 -5.66 7.26 1.75
N THR A 640 -6.13 8.31 1.08
CA THR A 640 -5.74 8.63 -0.29
C THR A 640 -5.14 10.03 -0.41
N ASN A 641 -4.43 10.25 -1.51
CA ASN A 641 -3.88 11.53 -1.94
C ASN A 641 -3.97 11.64 -3.48
N GLY A 642 -3.88 12.84 -4.03
CA GLY A 642 -4.10 13.09 -5.47
C GLY A 642 -5.57 13.44 -5.75
N VAL A 643 -6.20 12.72 -6.68
CA VAL A 643 -7.59 12.95 -7.09
C VAL A 643 -8.59 12.78 -5.94
N VAL A 644 -9.71 13.51 -5.98
CA VAL A 644 -10.75 13.39 -4.95
C VAL A 644 -11.31 11.97 -4.91
N PHE A 645 -11.27 11.34 -3.74
CA PHE A 645 -11.72 9.97 -3.52
C PHE A 645 -12.67 9.89 -2.33
N GLU A 646 -13.87 9.39 -2.57
CA GLU A 646 -14.89 9.15 -1.55
C GLU A 646 -14.71 7.74 -0.97
N SER A 647 -14.04 7.62 0.17
CA SER A 647 -13.92 6.33 0.87
C SER A 647 -15.21 5.98 1.62
N ILE A 648 -15.67 4.74 1.45
CA ILE A 648 -16.83 4.19 2.14
C ILE A 648 -16.37 3.64 3.51
N PRO A 649 -17.00 4.06 4.63
CA PRO A 649 -16.63 3.56 5.96
C PRO A 649 -17.10 2.14 6.20
N GLU A 650 -16.19 1.28 6.67
CA GLU A 650 -16.49 -0.09 7.07
C GLU A 650 -16.26 -0.31 8.57
N SER A 651 -16.98 -1.25 9.18
CA SER A 651 -16.79 -1.60 10.59
C SER A 651 -16.81 -3.11 10.77
N ILE A 652 -15.84 -3.62 11.52
CA ILE A 652 -15.61 -5.05 11.70
C ILE A 652 -15.34 -5.37 13.17
N THR A 653 -15.55 -6.63 13.52
CA THR A 653 -15.17 -7.15 14.83
C THR A 653 -14.25 -8.35 14.65
N LEU A 654 -13.07 -8.27 15.29
CA LEU A 654 -12.05 -9.29 15.19
C LEU A 654 -12.01 -10.11 16.50
N PRO A 655 -12.14 -11.45 16.46
CA PRO A 655 -12.03 -12.31 17.64
C PRO A 655 -10.68 -12.13 18.37
N ALA A 656 -10.63 -12.52 19.65
CA ALA A 656 -9.40 -12.54 20.44
C ALA A 656 -8.31 -13.38 19.77
N GLU A 657 -7.08 -12.86 19.70
CA GLU A 657 -5.91 -13.54 19.11
C GLU A 657 -6.21 -14.21 17.76
N SER A 658 -6.98 -13.51 16.91
CA SER A 658 -7.47 -14.08 15.65
C SER A 658 -6.33 -14.41 14.68
N GLY A 659 -6.57 -15.38 13.79
CA GLY A 659 -5.79 -15.51 12.56
C GLY A 659 -6.02 -14.33 11.60
N PRO A 660 -5.40 -14.35 10.40
CA PRO A 660 -5.64 -13.35 9.36
C PRO A 660 -7.10 -13.40 8.87
N ILE A 661 -7.84 -12.32 9.09
CA ILE A 661 -9.23 -12.15 8.63
C ILE A 661 -9.24 -11.23 7.41
N ALA A 662 -9.86 -11.67 6.33
CA ALA A 662 -9.98 -10.89 5.10
C ALA A 662 -11.03 -9.77 5.25
N VAL A 663 -10.65 -8.56 4.88
CA VAL A 663 -11.49 -7.36 4.93
C VAL A 663 -11.33 -6.63 3.60
N THR A 664 -12.43 -6.14 3.04
CA THR A 664 -12.40 -5.32 1.81
C THR A 664 -12.85 -3.91 2.18
N LEU A 665 -12.02 -2.92 1.87
CA LEU A 665 -12.41 -1.51 1.93
C LEU A 665 -12.73 -1.02 0.53
N ALA A 666 -13.78 -0.21 0.40
CA ALA A 666 -14.23 0.31 -0.88
C ALA A 666 -14.29 1.84 -0.89
N GLY A 667 -14.25 2.41 -2.08
CA GLY A 667 -14.49 3.83 -2.29
C GLY A 667 -14.69 4.18 -3.76
N ARG A 668 -15.00 5.45 -4.03
CA ARG A 668 -15.29 5.94 -5.38
C ARG A 668 -14.42 7.15 -5.73
N PRO A 669 -13.58 7.10 -6.77
CA PRO A 669 -12.91 8.28 -7.27
C PRO A 669 -13.93 9.24 -7.92
N LYS A 670 -13.78 10.54 -7.69
CA LYS A 670 -14.67 11.59 -8.20
C LYS A 670 -14.04 12.44 -9.30
N GLU A 671 -12.76 12.23 -9.55
CA GLU A 671 -11.97 12.99 -10.51
C GLU A 671 -11.00 12.03 -11.22
N ILE A 672 -10.55 12.46 -12.40
CA ILE A 672 -9.57 11.75 -13.24
C ILE A 672 -8.13 12.14 -12.87
N GLY A 673 -7.19 11.22 -13.06
CA GLY A 673 -5.77 11.44 -12.76
C GLY A 673 -5.16 10.37 -11.86
N ASP A 674 -3.96 10.62 -11.35
CA ASP A 674 -3.26 9.67 -10.47
C ASP A 674 -3.84 9.73 -9.03
N LEU A 675 -4.33 8.58 -8.56
CA LEU A 675 -4.77 8.35 -7.18
C LEU A 675 -3.68 7.60 -6.41
N GLU A 676 -3.21 8.19 -5.31
CA GLU A 676 -2.28 7.53 -4.39
C GLU A 676 -3.04 6.94 -3.21
N ILE A 677 -2.88 5.64 -2.96
CA ILE A 677 -3.40 4.95 -1.77
C ILE A 677 -2.26 4.76 -0.78
N LEU A 678 -2.34 5.48 0.34
CA LEU A 678 -1.30 5.57 1.36
C LEU A 678 -1.48 4.54 2.49
N GLY A 679 -2.67 3.95 2.62
CA GLY A 679 -3.04 3.03 3.68
C GLY A 679 -4.51 3.17 4.07
N PHE A 680 -4.81 3.11 5.36
CA PHE A 680 -6.18 3.21 5.88
C PHE A 680 -6.23 3.89 7.24
N SER A 681 -7.38 4.48 7.59
CA SER A 681 -7.66 4.98 8.93
C SER A 681 -8.54 3.99 9.69
N THR A 682 -8.41 3.93 11.01
CA THR A 682 -9.25 3.11 11.89
C THR A 682 -9.71 3.90 13.10
N HIS A 683 -10.81 3.47 13.71
CA HIS A 683 -11.20 3.87 15.06
C HIS A 683 -11.35 2.64 15.95
N THR A 684 -10.38 2.43 16.83
CA THR A 684 -10.35 1.28 17.76
C THR A 684 -9.74 1.68 19.10
N LEU A 685 -10.15 1.03 20.19
CA LEU A 685 -9.77 1.38 21.57
C LEU A 685 -9.97 2.88 21.92
N GLY A 686 -10.95 3.54 21.28
CA GLY A 686 -11.24 4.98 21.43
C GLY A 686 -10.20 5.92 20.77
N VAL A 687 -9.37 5.39 19.86
CA VAL A 687 -8.34 6.15 19.15
C VAL A 687 -8.54 6.08 17.65
N LYS A 688 -8.58 7.26 17.01
CA LYS A 688 -8.55 7.42 15.55
C LYS A 688 -7.11 7.38 15.08
N SER A 689 -6.77 6.38 14.27
CA SER A 689 -5.41 6.13 13.80
C SER A 689 -5.33 6.24 12.29
N ASN A 690 -4.29 6.92 11.79
CA ASN A 690 -3.92 6.96 10.38
C ASN A 690 -2.79 5.95 10.11
N CYS A 691 -3.18 4.76 9.65
CA CYS A 691 -2.29 3.62 9.46
C CYS A 691 -1.71 3.64 8.04
N ARG A 692 -0.58 4.33 7.87
CA ARG A 692 0.13 4.43 6.57
C ARG A 692 1.03 3.22 6.32
N LEU A 693 1.02 2.70 5.10
CA LEU A 693 1.75 1.49 4.70
C LEU A 693 3.27 1.62 4.92
N ARG A 694 3.83 2.82 4.69
CA ARG A 694 5.26 3.11 4.92
C ARG A 694 5.76 2.84 6.35
N TYR A 695 4.86 2.80 7.32
CA TYR A 695 5.18 2.58 8.75
C TYR A 695 4.76 1.20 9.25
N MET A 696 4.34 0.30 8.35
CA MET A 696 3.95 -1.06 8.67
C MET A 696 5.05 -2.04 8.26
N GLU A 697 5.28 -3.03 9.10
CA GLU A 697 6.21 -4.11 8.81
C GLU A 697 5.64 -5.06 7.73
N GLY A 698 6.49 -5.51 6.80
CA GLY A 698 6.13 -6.53 5.81
C GLY A 698 5.27 -6.05 4.64
N MET A 699 5.06 -4.74 4.46
CA MET A 699 4.39 -4.20 3.28
C MET A 699 5.33 -4.16 2.07
N VAL A 700 4.86 -4.65 0.92
CA VAL A 700 5.65 -4.69 -0.32
C VAL A 700 5.93 -3.28 -0.86
N HIS A 701 4.96 -2.37 -0.70
CA HIS A 701 5.03 -1.00 -1.18
C HIS A 701 4.66 -0.02 -0.05
N SER A 702 5.33 1.13 -0.02
CA SER A 702 5.06 2.21 0.95
C SER A 702 3.79 3.01 0.65
N GLN A 703 3.33 2.95 -0.60
CA GLN A 703 2.08 3.46 -1.14
C GLN A 703 1.79 2.74 -2.46
N TYR A 704 0.56 2.84 -2.96
CA TYR A 704 0.18 2.41 -4.30
C TYR A 704 -0.31 3.60 -5.12
N THR A 705 -0.02 3.62 -6.41
CA THR A 705 -0.54 4.64 -7.34
C THR A 705 -1.34 3.97 -8.44
N VAL A 706 -2.59 4.39 -8.64
CA VAL A 706 -3.48 3.89 -9.69
C VAL A 706 -4.01 5.07 -10.48
N GLU A 707 -4.02 4.93 -11.80
CA GLU A 707 -4.51 5.99 -12.70
C GLU A 707 -6.03 5.82 -12.89
N VAL A 708 -6.76 6.92 -12.66
CA VAL A 708 -8.20 7.00 -12.79
C VAL A 708 -8.56 7.63 -14.13
N VAL A 709 -9.27 6.88 -14.96
CA VAL A 709 -9.79 7.33 -16.26
C VAL A 709 -11.21 7.89 -16.15
N PRO A 710 -11.68 8.66 -17.15
CA PRO A 710 -13.03 9.24 -17.12
C PRO A 710 -14.14 8.19 -17.03
N ALA A 711 -15.29 8.62 -16.52
CA ALA A 711 -16.45 7.76 -16.33
C ALA A 711 -16.85 7.02 -17.63
N LEU A 712 -17.13 5.73 -17.49
CA LEU A 712 -17.60 4.85 -18.58
C LEU A 712 -19.00 4.32 -18.26
N PRO A 713 -19.85 4.10 -19.30
CA PRO A 713 -21.18 3.52 -19.11
C PRO A 713 -21.10 2.11 -18.48
N ARG A 714 -22.22 1.66 -17.91
CA ARG A 714 -22.38 0.31 -17.33
C ARG A 714 -23.62 -0.33 -17.92
N ILE A 715 -23.51 -1.61 -18.28
CA ILE A 715 -24.62 -2.35 -18.88
C ILE A 715 -25.03 -3.54 -18.04
N GLU A 716 -26.32 -3.85 -18.10
CA GLU A 716 -26.89 -5.14 -17.75
C GLU A 716 -27.36 -5.81 -19.04
N VAL A 717 -27.08 -7.11 -19.20
CA VAL A 717 -27.41 -7.86 -20.42
C VAL A 717 -28.29 -9.05 -20.07
N VAL A 718 -29.45 -9.14 -20.73
CA VAL A 718 -30.42 -10.21 -20.56
C VAL A 718 -30.70 -10.87 -21.92
N THR A 719 -30.87 -12.19 -21.93
CA THR A 719 -31.16 -12.99 -23.12
C THR A 719 -32.55 -13.61 -23.02
N SER A 720 -33.22 -13.85 -24.16
CA SER A 720 -34.53 -14.53 -24.20
C SER A 720 -34.46 -16.05 -24.04
N LEU A 721 -33.25 -16.62 -24.07
CA LEU A 721 -33.00 -18.06 -23.98
C LEU A 721 -32.58 -18.47 -22.56
N PRO A 722 -32.76 -19.75 -22.18
CA PRO A 722 -32.33 -20.28 -20.88
C PRO A 722 -30.82 -20.10 -20.65
N GLN A 723 -30.43 -19.86 -19.39
CA GLN A 723 -29.02 -19.81 -18.99
C GLN A 723 -28.42 -21.22 -18.91
N THR A 724 -27.18 -21.35 -19.35
CA THR A 724 -26.43 -22.61 -19.27
C THR A 724 -26.04 -22.93 -17.83
N ALA A 725 -26.27 -24.17 -17.37
CA ALA A 725 -25.98 -24.59 -15.98
C ALA A 725 -24.48 -24.58 -15.61
N SER A 726 -23.59 -24.55 -16.60
CA SER A 726 -22.15 -24.55 -16.40
C SER A 726 -21.45 -24.00 -17.65
N PHE A 727 -20.91 -22.78 -17.54
CA PHE A 727 -19.92 -22.25 -18.49
C PHE A 727 -18.64 -21.91 -17.72
N SER A 728 -17.48 -22.11 -18.33
CA SER A 728 -16.22 -21.67 -17.74
C SER A 728 -16.25 -20.15 -17.59
N SER A 729 -15.75 -19.61 -16.47
CA SER A 729 -15.66 -18.18 -16.21
C SER A 729 -14.64 -17.51 -17.17
N GLY A 730 -14.95 -17.47 -18.46
CA GLY A 730 -14.18 -16.77 -19.47
C GLY A 730 -14.20 -15.26 -19.21
N ASP A 731 -13.16 -14.57 -19.68
CA ASP A 731 -13.02 -13.13 -19.49
C ASP A 731 -14.25 -12.38 -20.04
N ASN A 732 -14.78 -11.47 -19.22
CA ASN A 732 -15.88 -10.54 -19.52
C ASN A 732 -17.29 -11.14 -19.73
N ILE A 733 -17.52 -12.43 -19.43
CA ILE A 733 -18.86 -13.02 -19.59
C ILE A 733 -19.82 -12.49 -18.52
N VAL A 734 -20.93 -11.88 -18.94
CA VAL A 734 -21.96 -11.31 -18.05
C VAL A 734 -23.23 -12.16 -17.98
N THR A 735 -23.53 -12.95 -19.01
CA THR A 735 -24.69 -13.86 -19.06
C THR A 735 -24.46 -14.97 -20.10
N SER A 736 -25.31 -16.00 -20.08
CA SER A 736 -25.28 -17.12 -21.04
C SER A 736 -26.66 -17.40 -21.65
N ALA A 737 -26.65 -18.03 -22.82
CA ALA A 737 -27.82 -18.45 -23.56
C ALA A 737 -27.57 -19.84 -24.17
N SER A 738 -28.44 -20.81 -23.90
CA SER A 738 -28.38 -22.15 -24.50
C SER A 738 -29.64 -22.50 -25.27
N ILE A 739 -29.48 -23.12 -26.43
CA ILE A 739 -30.57 -23.65 -27.25
C ILE A 739 -30.16 -24.95 -27.93
N SER A 740 -31.11 -25.86 -28.12
CA SER A 740 -30.92 -27.07 -28.94
C SER A 740 -31.74 -26.91 -30.23
N LEU A 741 -31.11 -27.11 -31.38
CA LEU A 741 -31.70 -26.93 -32.71
C LEU A 741 -31.45 -28.15 -33.58
N TYR A 742 -32.46 -28.58 -34.34
CA TYR A 742 -32.32 -29.63 -35.34
C TYR A 742 -31.61 -29.10 -36.60
N GLY A 743 -30.84 -29.93 -37.30
CA GLY A 743 -30.05 -29.53 -38.48
C GLY A 743 -30.88 -28.80 -39.53
N GLY A 744 -30.54 -27.56 -39.85
CA GLY A 744 -31.28 -26.71 -40.79
C GLY A 744 -32.42 -25.88 -40.18
N GLU A 745 -32.64 -25.99 -38.87
CA GLU A 745 -33.55 -25.13 -38.09
C GLU A 745 -32.92 -23.76 -37.84
N SER A 746 -33.77 -22.73 -37.71
CA SER A 746 -33.37 -21.39 -37.31
C SER A 746 -34.18 -20.93 -36.09
N ALA A 747 -33.52 -20.28 -35.14
CA ALA A 747 -34.17 -19.70 -33.97
C ALA A 747 -33.69 -18.27 -33.71
N GLU A 748 -34.49 -17.51 -32.97
CA GLU A 748 -34.20 -16.13 -32.59
C GLU A 748 -33.84 -16.03 -31.11
N CYS A 749 -32.74 -15.35 -30.81
CA CYS A 749 -32.33 -14.98 -29.45
C CYS A 749 -32.33 -13.46 -29.33
N THR A 750 -33.21 -12.91 -28.50
CA THR A 750 -33.23 -11.47 -28.23
C THR A 750 -32.26 -11.15 -27.10
N VAL A 751 -31.23 -10.34 -27.38
CA VAL A 751 -30.27 -9.81 -26.41
C VAL A 751 -30.67 -8.38 -26.07
N THR A 752 -31.05 -8.13 -24.82
CA THR A 752 -31.45 -6.81 -24.33
C THR A 752 -30.34 -6.23 -23.47
N ILE A 753 -29.87 -5.04 -23.85
CA ILE A 753 -28.80 -4.29 -23.19
C ILE A 753 -29.44 -3.08 -22.51
N THR A 754 -29.37 -3.03 -21.18
CA THR A 754 -29.89 -1.93 -20.36
C THR A 754 -28.75 -1.08 -19.82
N ASN A 755 -28.81 0.23 -20.01
CA ASN A 755 -27.84 1.15 -19.41
C ASN A 755 -28.19 1.39 -17.94
N ILE A 756 -27.42 0.78 -17.04
CA ILE A 756 -27.58 0.94 -15.58
C ILE A 756 -26.64 2.02 -15.01
N GLY A 757 -25.84 2.66 -15.87
CA GLY A 757 -24.93 3.74 -15.51
C GLY A 757 -25.57 5.13 -15.61
N GLN A 758 -24.76 6.16 -15.32
CA GLN A 758 -25.14 7.57 -15.47
C GLN A 758 -24.62 8.19 -16.77
N VAL A 759 -23.73 7.50 -17.48
CA VAL A 759 -23.17 7.93 -18.76
C VAL A 759 -23.98 7.30 -19.88
N PRO A 760 -24.46 8.07 -20.88
CA PRO A 760 -25.16 7.50 -22.04
C PRO A 760 -24.21 6.62 -22.85
N ILE A 761 -24.74 5.56 -23.48
CA ILE A 761 -23.97 4.69 -24.38
C ILE A 761 -24.11 5.24 -25.79
N GLU A 762 -23.03 5.77 -26.35
CA GLU A 762 -23.02 6.45 -27.65
C GLU A 762 -22.50 5.52 -28.76
N THR A 763 -21.60 4.60 -28.42
CA THR A 763 -21.00 3.66 -29.38
C THR A 763 -21.11 2.24 -28.83
N ILE A 764 -21.59 1.31 -29.67
CA ILE A 764 -21.52 -0.13 -29.43
C ILE A 764 -20.98 -0.80 -30.69
N GLU A 765 -19.99 -1.68 -30.52
CA GLU A 765 -19.46 -2.57 -31.54
C GLU A 765 -19.77 -4.02 -31.11
N LEU A 766 -20.45 -4.76 -31.98
CA LEU A 766 -20.79 -6.16 -31.78
C LEU A 766 -19.85 -7.03 -32.60
N SER A 767 -19.33 -8.09 -32.00
CA SER A 767 -18.55 -9.10 -32.70
C SER A 767 -18.80 -10.46 -32.07
N ILE A 768 -18.74 -11.52 -32.86
CA ILE A 768 -18.82 -12.89 -32.37
C ILE A 768 -17.41 -13.48 -32.39
N GLN A 769 -17.06 -14.27 -31.38
CA GLN A 769 -15.84 -15.07 -31.36
C GLN A 769 -16.21 -16.52 -31.12
N SER A 770 -15.91 -17.36 -32.11
CA SER A 770 -16.07 -18.81 -32.00
C SER A 770 -14.79 -19.54 -32.41
N THR A 771 -14.72 -20.84 -32.15
CA THR A 771 -13.64 -21.72 -32.65
C THR A 771 -13.83 -22.13 -34.11
N LEU A 772 -14.91 -21.66 -34.75
CA LEU A 772 -15.29 -22.01 -36.12
C LEU A 772 -14.55 -21.14 -37.13
N ASP A 773 -14.47 -21.62 -38.38
CA ASP A 773 -14.03 -20.81 -39.52
C ASP A 773 -15.02 -19.65 -39.79
N THR A 774 -14.52 -18.51 -40.28
CA THR A 774 -15.28 -17.27 -40.48
C THR A 774 -16.50 -17.47 -41.39
N LEU A 775 -16.41 -18.38 -42.36
CA LEU A 775 -17.52 -18.73 -43.26
C LEU A 775 -18.63 -19.52 -42.57
N LEU A 776 -18.31 -20.35 -41.57
CA LEU A 776 -19.30 -21.09 -40.78
C LEU A 776 -19.89 -20.23 -39.67
N GLU A 777 -19.07 -19.40 -39.04
CA GLU A 777 -19.49 -18.45 -38.02
C GLU A 777 -20.57 -17.48 -38.55
N SER A 778 -20.34 -16.90 -39.73
CA SER A 778 -21.30 -16.00 -40.40
C SER A 778 -22.57 -16.69 -40.92
N LYS A 779 -22.57 -18.02 -41.03
CA LYS A 779 -23.78 -18.80 -41.34
C LYS A 779 -24.61 -19.07 -40.09
N ILE A 780 -23.96 -19.37 -38.96
CA ILE A 780 -24.60 -19.77 -37.70
C ILE A 780 -25.12 -18.57 -36.93
N PHE A 781 -24.34 -17.50 -36.83
CA PHE A 781 -24.69 -16.29 -36.08
C PHE A 781 -24.96 -15.13 -37.05
N LYS A 782 -26.19 -14.62 -37.08
CA LYS A 782 -26.57 -13.47 -37.91
C LYS A 782 -27.36 -12.46 -37.10
N TRP A 783 -27.13 -11.17 -37.34
CA TRP A 783 -27.93 -10.09 -36.78
C TRP A 783 -27.94 -8.89 -37.72
N SER A 784 -28.79 -7.90 -37.44
CA SER A 784 -28.90 -6.67 -38.24
C SER A 784 -28.32 -5.48 -37.47
N ASP A 785 -27.09 -5.08 -37.82
CA ASP A 785 -26.44 -3.91 -37.21
C ASP A 785 -27.24 -2.62 -37.41
N LYS A 786 -27.86 -2.44 -38.59
CA LYS A 786 -28.60 -1.20 -38.91
C LYS A 786 -29.78 -0.93 -37.97
N ASN A 787 -30.50 -1.98 -37.56
CA ASN A 787 -31.64 -1.85 -36.66
C ASN A 787 -31.18 -1.53 -35.23
N PHE A 788 -30.10 -2.17 -34.79
CA PHE A 788 -29.57 -1.95 -33.46
C PHE A 788 -28.90 -0.56 -33.32
N MET A 789 -28.11 -0.13 -34.31
CA MET A 789 -27.44 1.17 -34.29
C MET A 789 -28.42 2.35 -34.28
N ALA A 790 -29.65 2.19 -34.79
CA ALA A 790 -30.70 3.21 -34.73
C ALA A 790 -31.24 3.45 -33.31
N GLN A 791 -30.98 2.55 -32.36
CA GLN A 791 -31.38 2.67 -30.95
C GLN A 791 -30.33 3.38 -30.08
N LEU A 792 -29.18 3.76 -30.67
CA LEU A 792 -28.15 4.56 -30.00
C LEU A 792 -28.45 6.07 -30.15
N PRO A 793 -28.15 6.91 -29.15
CA PRO A 793 -27.52 6.57 -27.86
C PRO A 793 -28.51 6.03 -26.82
N ILE A 794 -28.09 5.01 -26.04
CA ILE A 794 -28.90 4.45 -24.94
C ILE A 794 -28.71 5.35 -23.70
N GLN A 795 -29.76 6.10 -23.36
CA GLN A 795 -29.77 6.98 -22.19
C GLN A 795 -29.72 6.18 -20.87
N PRO A 796 -29.27 6.79 -19.76
CA PRO A 796 -29.34 6.18 -18.42
C PRO A 796 -30.74 5.63 -18.11
N GLY A 797 -30.80 4.35 -17.73
CA GLY A 797 -32.05 3.62 -17.44
C GLY A 797 -32.83 3.12 -18.65
N ALA A 798 -32.41 3.44 -19.88
CA ALA A 798 -33.04 2.92 -21.10
C ALA A 798 -32.42 1.58 -21.54
N SER A 799 -33.14 0.85 -22.39
CA SER A 799 -32.71 -0.44 -22.94
C SER A 799 -32.76 -0.43 -24.47
N ALA A 800 -31.85 -1.16 -25.10
CA ALA A 800 -31.90 -1.48 -26.52
C ALA A 800 -31.86 -3.01 -26.70
N SER A 801 -32.52 -3.51 -27.74
CA SER A 801 -32.62 -4.95 -28.01
C SER A 801 -32.09 -5.28 -29.41
N LEU A 802 -31.32 -6.37 -29.48
CA LEU A 802 -30.79 -6.98 -30.70
C LEU A 802 -31.40 -8.37 -30.86
N THR A 803 -31.90 -8.69 -32.05
CA THR A 803 -32.29 -10.06 -32.40
C THR A 803 -31.11 -10.76 -33.07
N LEU A 804 -30.60 -11.81 -32.41
CA LEU A 804 -29.58 -12.71 -32.93
C LEU A 804 -30.26 -13.95 -33.53
N TYR A 805 -30.12 -14.13 -34.84
CA TYR A 805 -30.58 -15.30 -35.57
C TYR A 805 -29.53 -16.40 -35.49
N LEU A 806 -29.93 -17.54 -34.91
CA LEU A 806 -29.12 -18.72 -34.71
C LEU A 806 -29.54 -19.79 -35.72
N TYR A 807 -28.59 -20.32 -36.49
CA TYR A 807 -28.85 -21.33 -37.51
C TYR A 807 -28.06 -22.62 -37.26
N ALA A 808 -28.74 -23.75 -37.27
CA ALA A 808 -28.12 -25.07 -37.12
C ALA A 808 -27.46 -25.54 -38.43
N ALA A 809 -26.27 -25.04 -38.73
CA ALA A 809 -25.51 -25.47 -39.89
C ALA A 809 -24.93 -26.88 -39.69
N THR A 810 -25.53 -27.88 -40.32
CA THR A 810 -25.09 -29.29 -40.28
C THR A 810 -24.80 -29.81 -41.69
N ASP A 811 -23.90 -30.78 -41.79
CA ASP A 811 -23.71 -31.54 -43.03
C ASP A 811 -24.82 -32.59 -43.17
N PHE A 812 -25.74 -32.36 -44.12
CA PHE A 812 -26.85 -33.27 -44.39
C PHE A 812 -26.43 -34.52 -45.17
N ILE A 813 -25.27 -34.47 -45.84
CA ILE A 813 -24.76 -35.55 -46.67
C ILE A 813 -23.94 -36.49 -45.79
N ALA A 814 -24.33 -37.76 -45.73
CA ALA A 814 -23.56 -38.76 -45.00
C ALA A 814 -22.15 -38.86 -45.59
N PRO A 815 -21.08 -38.86 -44.78
CA PRO A 815 -19.72 -39.02 -45.28
C PRO A 815 -19.62 -40.39 -45.97
N THR A 816 -19.40 -40.37 -47.29
CA THR A 816 -19.04 -41.58 -48.03
C THR A 816 -17.72 -42.09 -47.47
N SER A 817 -17.68 -43.34 -46.99
CA SER A 817 -16.45 -44.03 -46.59
C SER A 817 -15.50 -44.14 -47.78
N ARG A 818 -14.73 -43.09 -48.08
CA ARG A 818 -13.65 -43.13 -49.05
C ARG A 818 -12.50 -43.90 -48.42
N ASN A 819 -12.25 -45.10 -48.94
CA ASN A 819 -10.94 -45.75 -48.84
C ASN A 819 -9.92 -44.89 -49.60
N ASP A 820 -9.41 -43.83 -48.96
CA ASP A 820 -8.22 -43.14 -49.45
C ASP A 820 -6.98 -43.91 -49.01
N ILE A 821 -6.53 -44.79 -49.90
CA ILE A 821 -5.16 -45.31 -49.90
C ILE A 821 -4.27 -44.18 -50.45
N SER A 822 -3.63 -43.41 -49.56
CA SER A 822 -2.44 -42.64 -49.92
C SER A 822 -1.18 -43.47 -49.65
N SER A 823 -0.44 -43.76 -50.71
CA SER A 823 0.78 -44.56 -50.75
C SER A 823 2.04 -43.70 -50.59
N SER A 824 3.01 -44.19 -49.82
CA SER A 824 4.45 -44.06 -50.12
C SER A 824 5.24 -45.25 -49.56
N THR A 825 5.79 -46.08 -50.48
CA THR A 825 6.86 -47.11 -50.35
C THR A 825 6.62 -48.27 -49.37
N TYR A 826 6.58 -49.55 -49.78
CA TYR A 826 7.63 -50.32 -50.50
C TYR A 826 7.06 -51.44 -51.41
N LEU A 827 7.89 -51.84 -52.38
CA LEU A 827 7.67 -52.88 -53.41
C LEU A 827 7.28 -54.26 -52.85
N SER A 828 6.36 -54.96 -53.53
CA SER A 828 6.64 -56.13 -54.41
C SER A 828 5.42 -57.07 -54.61
N GLN A 829 4.92 -57.11 -55.86
CA GLN A 829 4.61 -58.27 -56.73
C GLN A 829 3.73 -59.48 -56.24
N PRO A 830 3.12 -60.28 -57.16
CA PRO A 830 1.68 -60.19 -57.47
C PRO A 830 0.93 -61.54 -57.46
N SER A 831 -0.27 -61.57 -58.07
CA SER A 831 -1.10 -62.71 -58.58
C SER A 831 -2.22 -63.21 -57.63
N SER A 832 -3.49 -62.83 -57.89
CA SER A 832 -4.52 -63.43 -58.78
C SER A 832 -5.46 -64.36 -57.99
N LEU A 833 -6.79 -64.19 -58.01
CA LEU A 833 -7.67 -64.74 -59.05
C LEU A 833 -9.10 -64.17 -59.04
N MET A 834 -9.71 -64.31 -60.21
CA MET A 834 -11.00 -63.83 -60.74
C MET A 834 -12.27 -64.33 -60.03
N SER A 835 -13.38 -63.60 -60.20
CA SER A 835 -14.60 -64.15 -60.85
C SER A 835 -15.71 -63.10 -61.01
N HIS A 836 -16.41 -63.23 -62.14
CA HIS A 836 -17.47 -62.37 -62.67
C HIS A 836 -18.86 -62.76 -62.14
N SER A 837 -19.77 -61.77 -62.23
CA SER A 837 -21.22 -61.88 -62.54
C SER A 837 -22.15 -62.68 -61.63
N GLY A 838 -23.26 -62.02 -61.25
CA GLY A 838 -24.50 -62.67 -60.84
C GLY A 838 -25.46 -61.68 -60.20
N HIS A 839 -26.41 -61.16 -60.97
CA HIS A 839 -27.56 -60.39 -60.45
C HIS A 839 -28.59 -61.38 -59.91
N SER A 840 -29.15 -61.15 -58.72
CA SER A 840 -30.46 -61.71 -58.37
C SER A 840 -31.17 -60.92 -57.27
N SER A 841 -32.45 -60.74 -57.54
CA SER A 841 -33.54 -60.26 -56.70
C SER A 841 -33.69 -61.01 -55.37
N LEU A 842 -34.20 -60.28 -54.37
CA LEU A 842 -34.80 -60.70 -53.08
C LEU A 842 -35.11 -62.19 -52.91
N PRO A 843 -34.99 -62.69 -51.66
CA PRO A 843 -36.20 -63.22 -51.04
C PRO A 843 -36.37 -62.92 -49.53
N SER A 844 -37.61 -63.13 -49.14
CA SER A 844 -38.29 -62.94 -47.86
C SER A 844 -38.08 -64.06 -46.81
N ARG A 845 -38.28 -63.67 -45.54
CA ARG A 845 -38.97 -64.35 -44.42
C ARG A 845 -38.23 -65.37 -43.51
N LEU A 846 -38.57 -65.22 -42.22
CA LEU A 846 -38.57 -66.18 -41.08
C LEU A 846 -37.18 -66.48 -40.49
N SER A 847 -36.93 -66.50 -39.17
CA SER A 847 -37.75 -66.86 -38.00
C SER A 847 -37.02 -66.51 -36.68
N SER A 848 -37.79 -66.14 -35.64
CA SER A 848 -37.47 -66.23 -34.19
C SER A 848 -37.30 -67.73 -33.76
N PRO A 849 -37.08 -68.14 -32.48
CA PRO A 849 -37.07 -67.41 -31.18
C PRO A 849 -35.87 -67.79 -30.26
N SER A 850 -35.61 -67.14 -29.11
CA SER A 850 -36.27 -67.49 -27.83
C SER A 850 -35.65 -66.75 -26.63
N HIS A 851 -36.55 -66.33 -25.72
CA HIS A 851 -36.48 -66.31 -24.23
C HIS A 851 -35.24 -65.69 -23.53
N THR A 852 -35.30 -64.82 -22.50
CA THR A 852 -36.36 -64.49 -21.52
C THR A 852 -35.93 -63.26 -20.69
N LYS A 853 -36.88 -62.33 -20.51
CA LYS A 853 -37.28 -61.63 -19.27
C LYS A 853 -36.24 -61.13 -18.22
N ARG A 854 -36.41 -59.82 -17.93
CA ARG A 854 -36.55 -59.16 -16.60
C ARG A 854 -35.26 -58.99 -15.77
N GLN A 855 -35.04 -57.92 -15.00
CA GLN A 855 -35.80 -56.72 -14.65
C GLN A 855 -34.86 -55.75 -13.89
N SER A 856 -35.20 -54.46 -13.99
CA SER A 856 -35.06 -53.36 -13.02
C SER A 856 -33.75 -53.11 -12.28
N GLU A 857 -33.23 -51.91 -12.53
CA GLU A 857 -33.10 -50.81 -11.56
C GLU A 857 -33.09 -51.19 -10.06
N LEU A 858 -32.10 -50.66 -9.31
CA LEU A 858 -32.31 -49.58 -8.33
C LEU A 858 -31.10 -49.42 -7.37
N THR A 859 -30.68 -48.17 -7.26
CA THR A 859 -30.32 -47.45 -6.01
C THR A 859 -28.96 -47.57 -5.33
N SER A 860 -28.64 -46.41 -4.73
CA SER A 860 -27.82 -46.13 -3.55
C SER A 860 -26.31 -45.95 -3.81
N SER A 861 -25.68 -44.78 -3.69
CA SER A 861 -25.70 -43.64 -2.76
C SER A 861 -24.65 -43.69 -1.64
N PHE A 862 -23.84 -42.63 -1.62
CA PHE A 862 -23.19 -41.95 -0.49
C PHE A 862 -21.83 -42.42 0.09
N ARG A 863 -20.92 -41.41 0.11
CA ARG A 863 -19.97 -41.01 1.19
C ARG A 863 -18.82 -41.99 1.49
N SER A 864 -17.59 -41.62 1.83
CA SER A 864 -16.86 -40.36 2.08
C SER A 864 -15.43 -40.78 2.47
N GLY A 865 -14.40 -39.95 2.28
CA GLY A 865 -13.11 -40.20 2.93
C GLY A 865 -11.96 -39.34 2.43
N LEU A 866 -11.79 -38.16 3.03
CA LEU A 866 -10.60 -37.32 2.91
C LEU A 866 -9.62 -37.64 4.04
N SER A 867 -8.33 -37.78 3.71
CA SER A 867 -7.21 -37.60 4.63
C SER A 867 -5.99 -36.95 3.92
N SER A 868 -5.81 -35.66 4.25
CA SER A 868 -4.58 -34.95 4.61
C SER A 868 -3.22 -35.13 3.89
N HIS A 869 -2.71 -33.96 3.45
CA HIS A 869 -1.32 -33.44 3.48
C HIS A 869 -0.26 -33.95 2.48
N SER A 870 0.06 -33.12 1.49
CA SER A 870 1.20 -32.17 1.51
C SER A 870 1.33 -31.48 0.14
N GLY A 871 1.57 -30.16 0.17
CA GLY A 871 1.64 -29.34 -1.04
C GLY A 871 3.01 -29.38 -1.70
N HIS A 872 3.04 -29.20 -3.01
CA HIS A 872 3.99 -28.36 -3.72
C HIS A 872 3.45 -28.07 -5.12
N SER A 873 3.33 -26.78 -5.42
CA SER A 873 2.93 -26.21 -6.69
C SER A 873 4.11 -26.19 -7.67
N SER A 874 3.92 -26.76 -8.86
CA SER A 874 4.60 -26.28 -10.07
C SER A 874 3.84 -26.74 -11.30
N LEU A 875 3.35 -25.75 -12.05
CA LEU A 875 2.81 -25.86 -13.39
C LEU A 875 3.90 -26.35 -14.34
N ALA A 876 3.79 -27.59 -14.79
CA ALA A 876 4.50 -28.11 -15.94
C ALA A 876 3.58 -29.08 -16.69
N SER A 877 3.26 -28.71 -17.94
CA SER A 877 3.03 -29.59 -19.10
C SER A 877 2.59 -31.03 -18.79
N SER A 878 1.28 -31.28 -18.81
CA SER A 878 0.73 -32.64 -18.92
C SER A 878 0.52 -33.01 -20.39
N ARG A 879 1.53 -33.70 -20.95
CA ARG A 879 1.31 -34.75 -21.96
C ARG A 879 0.83 -36.03 -21.26
N LEU A 880 0.20 -36.89 -22.06
CA LEU A 880 -0.37 -38.23 -21.80
C LEU A 880 -1.81 -38.19 -21.25
N SER A 881 -2.75 -39.00 -21.74
CA SER A 881 -2.60 -40.33 -22.34
C SER A 881 -3.68 -40.63 -23.39
N LYS A 882 -3.23 -41.32 -24.44
CA LYS A 882 -3.99 -41.99 -25.49
C LYS A 882 -5.14 -42.85 -24.94
N LEU A 883 -6.34 -42.50 -25.35
CA LEU A 883 -7.40 -43.42 -25.76
C LEU A 883 -8.26 -42.65 -26.77
N ALA A 884 -7.69 -42.47 -27.96
CA ALA A 884 -8.35 -41.83 -29.08
C ALA A 884 -9.32 -42.85 -29.70
N VAL A 885 -10.58 -42.73 -29.31
CA VAL A 885 -11.72 -43.05 -30.20
C VAL A 885 -11.79 -41.88 -31.20
N PRO A 886 -12.04 -42.10 -32.51
CA PRO A 886 -12.09 -41.02 -33.48
C PRO A 886 -13.14 -39.98 -33.08
N LEU A 887 -12.77 -38.69 -33.14
CA LEU A 887 -13.65 -37.56 -32.84
C LEU A 887 -14.93 -37.65 -33.67
N HIS A 888 -16.08 -37.79 -32.99
CA HIS A 888 -17.32 -37.21 -33.50
C HIS A 888 -17.14 -35.69 -33.47
N THR A 889 -17.47 -35.02 -34.59
CA THR A 889 -17.74 -33.58 -34.63
C THR A 889 -18.55 -33.19 -33.39
N SER A 890 -18.10 -32.23 -32.58
CA SER A 890 -18.89 -31.83 -31.41
C SER A 890 -20.25 -31.33 -31.89
N ASN A 891 -21.32 -32.00 -31.49
CA ASN A 891 -22.70 -31.55 -31.73
C ASN A 891 -23.04 -30.27 -30.95
N VAL A 892 -22.06 -29.59 -30.36
CA VAL A 892 -22.23 -28.34 -29.62
C VAL A 892 -21.32 -27.31 -30.24
N VAL A 893 -21.92 -26.19 -30.64
CA VAL A 893 -21.24 -24.99 -31.12
C VAL A 893 -21.31 -23.93 -30.03
N GLU A 894 -20.15 -23.37 -29.71
CA GLU A 894 -20.02 -22.30 -28.73
C GLU A 894 -19.59 -21.00 -29.44
N GLY A 895 -20.27 -19.90 -29.11
CA GLY A 895 -19.95 -18.57 -29.60
C GLY A 895 -20.00 -17.55 -28.48
N GLN A 896 -19.03 -16.64 -28.44
CA GLN A 896 -18.99 -15.54 -27.49
C GLN A 896 -19.35 -14.23 -28.20
N LEU A 897 -20.55 -13.70 -27.97
CA LEU A 897 -20.97 -12.40 -28.49
C LEU A 897 -20.34 -11.30 -27.63
N LYS A 898 -19.31 -10.65 -28.15
CA LYS A 898 -18.62 -9.51 -27.54
C LYS A 898 -19.34 -8.21 -27.87
N ILE A 899 -19.68 -7.50 -26.81
CA ILE A 899 -20.31 -6.19 -26.81
C ILE A 899 -19.27 -5.20 -26.31
N LYS A 900 -18.66 -4.45 -27.23
CA LYS A 900 -17.72 -3.38 -26.90
C LYS A 900 -18.47 -2.05 -26.92
N TYR A 901 -18.42 -1.29 -25.82
CA TYR A 901 -19.27 -0.11 -25.65
C TYR A 901 -18.56 1.05 -24.97
N SER A 902 -18.97 2.27 -25.31
CA SER A 902 -18.44 3.51 -24.74
C SER A 902 -19.42 4.67 -24.90
N GLY A 903 -19.15 5.78 -24.21
CA GLY A 903 -19.88 7.04 -24.35
C GLY A 903 -19.32 8.14 -23.44
N GLY A 904 -19.76 9.38 -23.69
CA GLY A 904 -19.43 10.54 -22.88
C GLY A 904 -17.93 10.86 -22.86
N THR A 905 -17.43 11.32 -21.71
CA THR A 905 -16.01 11.69 -21.54
C THR A 905 -15.07 10.51 -21.72
N GLY A 906 -15.47 9.29 -21.33
CA GLY A 906 -14.71 8.06 -21.56
C GLY A 906 -14.46 7.77 -23.05
N LEU A 907 -15.47 7.99 -23.92
CA LEU A 907 -15.32 7.85 -25.36
C LEU A 907 -14.35 8.88 -25.94
N THR A 908 -14.46 10.15 -25.53
CA THR A 908 -13.57 11.21 -26.03
C THR A 908 -12.11 10.96 -25.66
N ALA A 909 -11.86 10.40 -24.47
CA ALA A 909 -10.55 9.99 -23.99
C ALA A 909 -10.03 8.67 -24.62
N GLY A 910 -10.86 8.00 -25.43
CA GLY A 910 -10.48 6.79 -26.16
C GLY A 910 -10.53 5.52 -25.31
N TYR A 911 -11.44 5.43 -24.34
CA TYR A 911 -11.66 4.22 -23.54
C TYR A 911 -13.02 3.58 -23.85
N CYS A 912 -13.12 2.26 -23.70
CA CYS A 912 -14.33 1.48 -23.84
C CYS A 912 -14.37 0.34 -22.81
N ARG A 913 -15.52 -0.33 -22.67
CA ARG A 913 -15.68 -1.58 -21.94
C ARG A 913 -16.04 -2.71 -22.88
N ILE A 914 -15.79 -3.94 -22.45
CA ILE A 914 -16.22 -5.14 -23.15
C ILE A 914 -17.00 -6.00 -22.19
N SER A 915 -18.19 -6.43 -22.62
CA SER A 915 -18.96 -7.47 -21.96
C SER A 915 -19.31 -8.54 -22.98
N SER A 916 -19.48 -9.77 -22.54
CA SER A 916 -19.68 -10.90 -23.42
C SER A 916 -20.91 -11.72 -23.03
N VAL A 917 -21.67 -12.17 -24.01
CA VAL A 917 -22.73 -13.17 -23.84
C VAL A 917 -22.21 -14.49 -24.38
N PHE A 918 -22.23 -15.54 -23.54
CA PHE A 918 -21.83 -16.87 -23.95
C PHE A 918 -23.01 -17.63 -24.54
N ILE A 919 -22.91 -18.09 -25.78
CA ILE A 919 -23.99 -18.74 -26.52
C ILE A 919 -23.60 -20.17 -26.82
N THR A 920 -24.45 -21.11 -26.44
CA THR A 920 -24.26 -22.54 -26.68
C THR A 920 -25.41 -23.06 -27.55
N ILE A 921 -25.08 -23.63 -28.70
CA ILE A 921 -26.04 -24.22 -29.63
C ILE A 921 -25.76 -25.72 -29.70
N GLU A 922 -26.69 -26.54 -29.23
CA GLU A 922 -26.65 -27.99 -29.41
C GLU A 922 -27.33 -28.35 -30.73
N MET A 923 -26.57 -28.88 -31.69
CA MET A 923 -27.03 -29.31 -33.00
C MET A 923 -27.50 -30.77 -32.96
N LEU A 924 -28.81 -30.96 -33.13
CA LEU A 924 -29.46 -32.27 -33.21
C LEU A 924 -29.60 -32.69 -34.68
N PRO A 925 -29.47 -33.98 -35.02
CA PRO A 925 -29.62 -34.44 -36.40
C PRO A 925 -31.10 -34.38 -36.84
N SER A 926 -31.36 -33.94 -38.08
CA SER A 926 -32.71 -33.83 -38.67
C SER A 926 -32.91 -34.82 -39.83
N VAL A 927 -32.73 -34.38 -41.08
CA VAL A 927 -32.71 -35.23 -42.28
C VAL A 927 -31.27 -35.60 -42.61
N GLN A 928 -31.02 -36.85 -42.97
CA GLN A 928 -29.72 -37.26 -43.50
C GLN A 928 -29.89 -37.84 -44.91
N ILE A 929 -29.12 -37.31 -45.87
CA ILE A 929 -29.00 -37.84 -47.22
C ILE A 929 -27.92 -38.92 -47.19
N THR A 930 -28.34 -40.16 -47.39
CA THR A 930 -27.47 -41.35 -47.29
C THR A 930 -26.88 -41.76 -48.63
N ASN A 931 -27.63 -41.57 -49.72
CA ASN A 931 -27.20 -41.92 -51.07
C ASN A 931 -27.93 -41.08 -52.11
N TRP A 932 -27.38 -40.97 -53.32
CA TRP A 932 -28.00 -40.24 -54.43
C TRP A 932 -27.65 -40.85 -55.77
N ASP A 933 -28.56 -40.71 -56.74
CA ASP A 933 -28.40 -41.18 -58.10
C ASP A 933 -29.04 -40.22 -59.10
N VAL A 934 -28.63 -40.27 -60.36
CA VAL A 934 -29.16 -39.45 -61.45
C VAL A 934 -29.79 -40.35 -62.50
N LEU A 935 -31.10 -40.22 -62.69
CA LEU A 935 -31.84 -40.95 -63.71
C LEU A 935 -32.31 -40.01 -64.84
N PRO A 936 -32.38 -40.50 -66.09
CA PRO A 936 -32.95 -39.71 -67.19
C PRO A 936 -34.43 -39.40 -66.93
N ALA A 937 -34.86 -38.17 -67.23
CA ALA A 937 -36.26 -37.78 -67.19
C ALA A 937 -36.97 -38.04 -68.53
N GLU A 938 -38.29 -37.92 -68.53
CA GLU A 938 -39.13 -38.02 -69.73
C GLU A 938 -38.89 -36.85 -70.71
N THR A 939 -38.42 -35.71 -70.18
CA THR A 939 -38.07 -34.54 -70.99
C THR A 939 -36.54 -34.41 -71.12
N PRO A 940 -36.04 -34.08 -72.32
CA PRO A 940 -34.60 -33.98 -72.57
C PRO A 940 -33.93 -32.81 -71.84
N SER A 941 -34.72 -31.86 -71.32
CA SER A 941 -34.24 -30.72 -70.53
C SER A 941 -34.07 -31.01 -69.04
N GLN A 942 -34.55 -32.16 -68.56
CA GLN A 942 -34.54 -32.51 -67.13
C GLN A 942 -33.86 -33.86 -66.87
N PHE A 943 -33.58 -34.10 -65.59
CA PHE A 943 -33.22 -35.41 -65.05
C PHE A 943 -33.88 -35.57 -63.67
N TYR A 944 -34.02 -36.80 -63.20
CA TYR A 944 -34.48 -37.09 -61.84
C TYR A 944 -33.27 -37.32 -60.94
N LEU A 945 -33.05 -36.42 -59.98
CA LEU A 945 -32.12 -36.64 -58.87
C LEU A 945 -32.83 -37.49 -57.82
N VAL A 946 -32.44 -38.76 -57.70
CA VAL A 946 -33.02 -39.68 -56.73
C VAL A 946 -32.21 -39.61 -55.44
N LEU A 947 -32.86 -39.23 -54.34
CA LEU A 947 -32.24 -39.06 -53.02
C LEU A 947 -32.76 -40.10 -52.04
N ASP A 948 -31.86 -40.81 -51.37
CA ASP A 948 -32.17 -41.69 -50.25
C ASP A 948 -31.99 -40.90 -48.94
N LEU A 949 -33.09 -40.56 -48.30
CA LEU A 949 -33.18 -39.69 -47.13
C LEU A 949 -33.59 -40.50 -45.90
N THR A 950 -33.05 -40.18 -44.73
CA THR A 950 -33.46 -40.79 -43.46
C THR A 950 -33.88 -39.72 -42.48
N ASN A 951 -35.05 -39.87 -41.85
CA ASN A 951 -35.46 -39.04 -40.74
C ASN A 951 -34.67 -39.44 -39.49
N MET A 952 -33.68 -38.65 -39.09
CA MET A 952 -32.82 -38.95 -37.94
C MET A 952 -33.43 -38.53 -36.61
N THR A 953 -34.65 -38.00 -36.60
CA THR A 953 -35.39 -37.68 -35.38
C THR A 953 -36.22 -38.88 -34.89
N ASN A 954 -36.85 -38.73 -33.72
CA ASN A 954 -37.83 -39.69 -33.19
C ASN A 954 -39.28 -39.24 -33.46
N HIS A 955 -39.46 -38.11 -34.16
CA HIS A 955 -40.76 -37.53 -34.47
C HIS A 955 -41.15 -37.88 -35.91
N GLU A 956 -42.46 -37.87 -36.19
CA GLU A 956 -42.93 -37.91 -37.58
C GLU A 956 -42.51 -36.61 -38.29
N MET A 957 -42.00 -36.73 -39.51
CA MET A 957 -41.50 -35.61 -40.31
C MET A 957 -42.28 -35.48 -41.60
N GLU A 958 -42.74 -34.27 -41.90
CA GLU A 958 -43.26 -33.85 -43.19
C GLU A 958 -42.13 -33.22 -44.02
N LEU A 959 -41.77 -33.83 -45.14
CA LEU A 959 -40.69 -33.38 -46.03
C LEU A 959 -41.27 -32.89 -47.37
N HIS A 960 -41.02 -31.62 -47.68
CA HIS A 960 -41.34 -30.95 -48.94
C HIS A 960 -40.09 -30.93 -49.84
N TYR A 961 -40.19 -31.49 -51.04
CA TYR A 961 -39.06 -31.59 -51.99
C TYR A 961 -39.34 -31.00 -53.38
N THR A 962 -40.57 -30.57 -53.63
CA THR A 962 -40.97 -29.71 -54.78
C THR A 962 -42.08 -28.76 -54.31
N GLN A 963 -42.46 -27.77 -55.12
CA GLN A 963 -43.54 -26.83 -54.77
C GLN A 963 -44.90 -27.50 -54.52
N THR A 964 -45.13 -28.72 -55.04
CA THR A 964 -46.42 -29.40 -54.99
C THR A 964 -46.38 -30.80 -54.39
N LYS A 965 -45.20 -31.31 -53.98
CA LYS A 965 -45.06 -32.67 -53.44
C LYS A 965 -44.42 -32.66 -52.06
N CYS A 966 -45.06 -33.36 -51.13
CA CYS A 966 -44.59 -33.65 -49.78
C CYS A 966 -44.67 -35.15 -49.49
N ILE A 967 -43.90 -35.63 -48.51
CA ILE A 967 -43.93 -37.00 -48.01
C ILE A 967 -43.86 -36.99 -46.48
N TYR A 968 -44.48 -37.98 -45.84
CA TYR A 968 -44.44 -38.17 -44.40
C TYR A 968 -43.51 -39.35 -44.07
N MET A 969 -42.64 -39.18 -43.07
CA MET A 969 -41.64 -40.17 -42.66
C MET A 969 -41.72 -40.38 -41.14
N GLU A 970 -41.85 -41.62 -40.68
CA GLU A 970 -41.76 -41.93 -39.25
C GLU A 970 -40.32 -41.75 -38.73
N GLY A 971 -40.15 -41.69 -37.40
CA GLY A 971 -38.83 -41.56 -36.79
C GLY A 971 -37.90 -42.71 -37.19
N LYS A 972 -36.67 -42.38 -37.62
CA LYS A 972 -35.65 -43.33 -38.12
C LYS A 972 -35.99 -44.04 -39.44
N GLU A 973 -37.07 -43.65 -40.11
CA GLU A 973 -37.46 -44.26 -41.38
C GLU A 973 -36.63 -43.70 -42.56
N PRO A 974 -36.11 -44.57 -43.45
CA PRO A 974 -35.53 -44.17 -44.72
C PRO A 974 -36.62 -44.03 -45.81
N CYS A 975 -36.45 -43.07 -46.70
CA CYS A 975 -37.34 -42.77 -47.81
C CYS A 975 -36.51 -42.45 -49.07
N ARG A 976 -36.99 -42.87 -50.23
CA ARG A 976 -36.37 -42.58 -51.54
C ARG A 976 -37.28 -41.66 -52.34
N ILE A 977 -36.78 -40.47 -52.69
CA ILE A 977 -37.55 -39.47 -53.44
C ILE A 977 -36.89 -39.15 -54.79
N PRO A 978 -37.64 -39.06 -55.89
CA PRO A 978 -37.16 -38.51 -57.15
C PRO A 978 -37.45 -37.01 -57.25
N VAL A 979 -36.41 -36.19 -57.28
CA VAL A 979 -36.51 -34.74 -57.44
C VAL A 979 -36.25 -34.39 -58.92
N PRO A 980 -37.21 -33.83 -59.67
CA PRO A 980 -36.97 -33.35 -61.02
C PRO A 980 -36.07 -32.10 -60.97
N VAL A 981 -34.97 -32.12 -61.72
CA VAL A 981 -34.00 -31.03 -61.79
C VAL A 981 -33.70 -30.70 -63.24
N ASP A 982 -33.62 -29.41 -63.56
CA ASP A 982 -33.22 -28.97 -64.89
C ASP A 982 -31.74 -29.26 -65.13
N ARG A 983 -31.40 -29.71 -66.34
CA ARG A 983 -30.01 -29.95 -66.74
C ARG A 983 -29.20 -28.66 -66.71
N CYS A 984 -27.91 -28.78 -66.39
CA CYS A 984 -26.99 -27.65 -66.34
C CYS A 984 -26.89 -26.98 -67.71
N PRO A 985 -27.22 -25.68 -67.83
CA PRO A 985 -27.27 -24.98 -69.10
C PRO A 985 -25.88 -24.78 -69.69
N LEU A 986 -25.79 -24.83 -71.03
CA LEU A 986 -24.52 -24.70 -71.77
C LEU A 986 -23.75 -23.40 -71.43
N ASN A 987 -24.44 -22.29 -71.10
CA ASN A 987 -23.81 -21.02 -70.73
C ASN A 987 -23.04 -21.06 -69.39
N LYS A 988 -23.46 -21.91 -68.45
CA LYS A 988 -22.70 -22.14 -67.20
C LYS A 988 -21.50 -23.05 -67.44
N LEU A 989 -21.56 -23.86 -68.49
CA LEU A 989 -20.52 -24.82 -68.91
C LEU A 989 -19.48 -24.17 -69.83
N SER A 990 -19.83 -23.12 -70.58
CA SER A 990 -18.94 -22.40 -71.51
C SER A 990 -17.88 -21.52 -70.84
N MET A 991 -17.94 -21.35 -69.52
CA MET A 991 -16.89 -20.68 -68.74
C MET A 991 -15.64 -21.56 -68.54
N LEU A 992 -15.70 -22.84 -68.92
CA LEU A 992 -14.60 -23.81 -68.86
C LEU A 992 -13.80 -23.79 -70.18
N ASN A 993 -12.95 -22.78 -70.38
CA ASN A 993 -12.08 -22.69 -71.55
C ASN A 993 -10.79 -23.51 -71.35
N GLY A 994 -10.70 -24.66 -72.02
CA GLY A 994 -9.46 -25.41 -72.27
C GLY A 994 -9.06 -26.46 -71.22
N ALA A 995 -8.84 -27.71 -71.68
CA ALA A 995 -8.38 -28.89 -70.93
C ALA A 995 -9.20 -29.22 -69.66
N GLY A 996 -10.12 -30.19 -69.78
CA GLY A 996 -11.08 -30.54 -68.75
C GLY A 996 -10.47 -30.95 -67.41
N ASP A 997 -10.61 -30.08 -66.41
CA ASP A 997 -10.50 -30.46 -65.01
C ASP A 997 -11.88 -30.96 -64.53
N ILE A 998 -12.03 -32.29 -64.46
CA ILE A 998 -13.27 -32.97 -64.04
C ILE A 998 -13.75 -32.46 -62.67
N GLY A 999 -12.82 -31.99 -61.82
CA GLY A 999 -13.13 -31.42 -60.50
C GLY A 999 -13.89 -30.09 -60.54
N GLU A 1000 -13.54 -29.17 -61.44
CA GLU A 1000 -14.25 -27.87 -61.56
C GLU A 1000 -15.64 -28.06 -62.13
N LEU A 1001 -15.78 -28.96 -63.10
CA LEU A 1001 -17.05 -29.30 -63.72
C LEU A 1001 -18.00 -30.02 -62.74
N GLN A 1002 -17.47 -30.89 -61.88
CA GLN A 1002 -18.22 -31.46 -60.76
C GLN A 1002 -18.73 -30.38 -59.81
N LYS A 1003 -17.90 -29.40 -59.47
CA LYS A 1003 -18.26 -28.29 -58.56
C LYS A 1003 -19.37 -27.41 -59.13
N VAL A 1004 -19.28 -27.04 -60.41
CA VAL A 1004 -20.34 -26.24 -61.08
C VAL A 1004 -21.67 -27.00 -61.12
N CYS A 1005 -21.64 -28.29 -61.46
CA CYS A 1005 -22.85 -29.11 -61.49
C CYS A 1005 -23.44 -29.35 -60.09
N SER A 1006 -22.62 -29.59 -59.07
CA SER A 1006 -23.09 -29.80 -57.69
C SER A 1006 -23.67 -28.53 -57.07
N GLU A 1007 -23.04 -27.37 -57.30
CA GLU A 1007 -23.58 -26.05 -56.91
C GLU A 1007 -24.90 -25.75 -57.63
N HIS A 1008 -24.98 -26.10 -58.92
CA HIS A 1008 -26.22 -25.93 -59.69
C HIS A 1008 -27.36 -26.79 -59.13
N ILE A 1009 -27.11 -28.06 -58.84
CA ILE A 1009 -28.09 -28.95 -58.21
C ILE A 1009 -28.51 -28.39 -56.84
N ALA A 1010 -27.56 -28.04 -55.99
CA ALA A 1010 -27.84 -27.49 -54.67
C ALA A 1010 -28.63 -26.18 -54.70
N SER A 1011 -28.51 -25.40 -55.78
CA SER A 1011 -29.30 -24.16 -55.98
C SER A 1011 -30.75 -24.39 -56.42
N LEU A 1012 -31.03 -25.53 -57.07
CA LEU A 1012 -32.35 -25.84 -57.62
C LEU A 1012 -33.19 -26.73 -56.70
N VAL A 1013 -32.55 -27.57 -55.89
CA VAL A 1013 -33.23 -28.51 -55.02
C VAL A 1013 -33.51 -27.87 -53.66
N ASP A 1014 -34.79 -27.81 -53.30
CA ASP A 1014 -35.28 -27.19 -52.06
C ASP A 1014 -35.94 -28.24 -51.17
N LEU A 1015 -35.19 -28.76 -50.18
CA LEU A 1015 -35.67 -29.74 -49.22
C LEU A 1015 -36.05 -29.04 -47.92
N ARG A 1016 -37.34 -28.94 -47.61
CA ARG A 1016 -37.83 -28.36 -46.35
C ARG A 1016 -38.52 -29.43 -45.52
N TRP A 1017 -38.18 -29.50 -44.24
CA TRP A 1017 -38.77 -30.46 -43.32
C TRP A 1017 -39.52 -29.74 -42.20
N GLN A 1018 -40.58 -30.37 -41.70
CA GLN A 1018 -41.33 -29.96 -40.52
C GLN A 1018 -41.56 -31.18 -39.63
N LEU A 1019 -41.27 -31.07 -38.34
CA LEU A 1019 -41.55 -32.14 -37.38
C LEU A 1019 -42.99 -31.99 -36.86
N LEU A 1020 -43.79 -33.05 -37.01
CA LEU A 1020 -45.17 -33.05 -36.57
C LEU A 1020 -45.25 -33.16 -35.04
N GLY A 1021 -46.05 -32.28 -34.43
CA GLY A 1021 -46.16 -32.17 -32.97
C GLY A 1021 -45.13 -31.23 -32.33
N THR A 1022 -44.24 -30.60 -33.12
CA THR A 1022 -43.40 -29.48 -32.67
C THR A 1022 -43.58 -28.26 -33.60
N GLU A 1023 -43.01 -27.12 -33.24
CA GLU A 1023 -42.94 -25.93 -34.12
C GLU A 1023 -41.65 -25.92 -34.98
N SER A 1024 -40.86 -27.00 -34.93
CA SER A 1024 -39.56 -27.08 -35.60
C SER A 1024 -39.72 -27.31 -37.09
N ILE A 1025 -39.18 -26.36 -37.86
CA ILE A 1025 -39.05 -26.42 -39.31
C ILE A 1025 -37.59 -26.20 -39.68
N GLY A 1026 -37.15 -26.79 -40.78
CA GLY A 1026 -35.81 -26.55 -41.27
C GLY A 1026 -35.62 -26.86 -42.74
N LYS A 1027 -34.45 -26.51 -43.24
CA LYS A 1027 -34.06 -26.69 -44.64
C LYS A 1027 -32.80 -27.52 -44.75
N ALA A 1028 -32.89 -28.64 -45.47
CA ALA A 1028 -31.74 -29.47 -45.80
C ALA A 1028 -31.08 -28.99 -47.10
N THR A 1029 -29.75 -28.95 -47.11
CA THR A 1029 -28.96 -28.50 -48.26
C THR A 1029 -28.17 -29.64 -48.88
N LEU A 1030 -28.07 -29.65 -50.21
CA LEU A 1030 -27.25 -30.61 -50.97
C LEU A 1030 -25.84 -30.07 -51.28
N SER A 1031 -25.40 -29.04 -50.55
CA SER A 1031 -24.05 -28.49 -50.70
C SER A 1031 -23.01 -29.55 -50.35
N GLY A 1032 -22.12 -29.87 -51.28
CA GLY A 1032 -21.11 -30.91 -51.12
C GLY A 1032 -21.45 -32.25 -51.78
N ILE A 1033 -22.57 -32.35 -52.52
CA ILE A 1033 -22.91 -33.55 -53.28
C ILE A 1033 -21.83 -33.88 -54.33
N THR A 1034 -21.40 -35.15 -54.40
CA THR A 1034 -20.38 -35.60 -55.35
C THR A 1034 -21.00 -36.42 -56.47
N LEU A 1035 -20.74 -36.06 -57.72
CA LEU A 1035 -21.31 -36.73 -58.89
C LEU A 1035 -20.25 -37.63 -59.53
N THR A 1036 -20.62 -38.85 -59.91
CA THR A 1036 -19.77 -39.71 -60.76
C THR A 1036 -19.74 -39.19 -62.18
N GLN A 1037 -18.79 -39.64 -63.00
CA GLN A 1037 -18.71 -39.23 -64.40
C GLN A 1037 -19.99 -39.54 -65.18
N ASP A 1038 -20.59 -40.71 -64.97
CA ASP A 1038 -21.85 -41.10 -65.63
C ASP A 1038 -23.03 -40.20 -65.20
N MET A 1039 -23.09 -39.82 -63.92
CA MET A 1039 -24.09 -38.87 -63.42
C MET A 1039 -23.88 -37.49 -64.05
N LEU A 1040 -22.63 -37.04 -64.18
CA LEU A 1040 -22.32 -35.74 -64.77
C LEU A 1040 -22.78 -35.65 -66.23
N ASP A 1041 -22.68 -36.74 -67.00
CA ASP A 1041 -23.14 -36.78 -68.39
C ASP A 1041 -24.67 -36.65 -68.50
N LEU A 1042 -25.42 -37.15 -67.51
CA LEU A 1042 -26.88 -36.97 -67.42
C LEU A 1042 -27.30 -35.60 -66.88
N VAL A 1043 -26.48 -34.97 -66.05
CA VAL A 1043 -26.76 -33.64 -65.48
C VAL A 1043 -26.54 -32.53 -66.52
N ARG A 1044 -25.68 -32.73 -67.52
CA ARG A 1044 -25.35 -31.72 -68.54
C ARG A 1044 -26.33 -31.74 -69.72
N MET A 1045 -26.47 -30.60 -70.38
CA MET A 1045 -27.14 -30.49 -71.69
C MET A 1045 -26.23 -31.01 -72.81
N SER A 1046 -26.78 -31.76 -73.77
CA SER A 1046 -26.04 -32.25 -74.95
C SER A 1046 -25.68 -31.09 -75.89
N PRO A 1047 -24.42 -30.99 -76.36
CA PRO A 1047 -24.01 -30.02 -77.38
C PRO A 1047 -24.41 -30.41 -78.81
N LEU A 1048 -24.73 -31.67 -79.08
CA LEU A 1048 -25.14 -32.16 -80.40
C LEU A 1048 -26.67 -32.18 -80.54
N GLN A 1049 -27.16 -31.62 -81.64
CA GLN A 1049 -28.54 -31.74 -82.11
C GLN A 1049 -28.62 -32.80 -83.21
N TRP A 1050 -29.59 -33.70 -83.09
CA TRP A 1050 -29.74 -34.86 -83.97
C TRP A 1050 -31.00 -34.69 -84.85
N GLU A 1051 -30.88 -35.02 -86.13
CA GLU A 1051 -32.00 -35.12 -87.06
C GLU A 1051 -31.92 -36.47 -87.79
N ILE A 1052 -32.85 -37.37 -87.52
CA ILE A 1052 -32.82 -38.71 -88.11
C ILE A 1052 -33.92 -38.81 -89.17
N LYS A 1053 -33.58 -39.38 -90.32
CA LYS A 1053 -34.48 -39.63 -91.46
C LYS A 1053 -34.49 -41.10 -91.80
N ILE A 1054 -35.66 -41.70 -91.96
CA ILE A 1054 -35.81 -43.07 -92.44
C ILE A 1054 -36.67 -43.03 -93.70
N ASN A 1055 -36.16 -43.58 -94.81
CA ASN A 1055 -36.75 -43.45 -96.15
C ASN A 1055 -37.10 -41.98 -96.50
N ASP A 1056 -36.17 -41.06 -96.26
CA ASP A 1056 -36.29 -39.60 -96.44
C ASP A 1056 -37.32 -38.86 -95.54
N VAL A 1057 -38.01 -39.55 -94.64
CA VAL A 1057 -38.95 -38.96 -93.67
C VAL A 1057 -38.25 -38.71 -92.33
N THR A 1058 -38.37 -37.50 -91.77
CA THR A 1058 -37.81 -37.18 -90.44
C THR A 1058 -38.57 -37.89 -89.32
N VAL A 1059 -37.84 -38.61 -88.47
CA VAL A 1059 -38.36 -39.45 -87.40
C VAL A 1059 -37.93 -38.89 -86.05
N LYS A 1060 -38.85 -38.81 -85.09
CA LYS A 1060 -38.55 -38.43 -83.70
C LYS A 1060 -38.18 -39.65 -82.87
N ALA A 1061 -37.46 -39.43 -81.78
CA ALA A 1061 -37.21 -40.51 -80.82
C ALA A 1061 -38.56 -41.01 -80.29
N GLN A 1062 -38.75 -42.33 -80.25
CA GLN A 1062 -39.99 -43.06 -79.90
C GLN A 1062 -41.00 -43.33 -81.04
N ASP A 1063 -40.73 -42.93 -82.29
CA ASP A 1063 -41.59 -43.34 -83.42
C ASP A 1063 -41.35 -44.83 -83.76
N GLU A 1064 -42.44 -45.60 -83.88
CA GLU A 1064 -42.42 -47.01 -84.31
C GLU A 1064 -42.50 -47.10 -85.84
N LEU A 1065 -41.57 -47.85 -86.45
CA LEU A 1065 -41.50 -48.00 -87.91
C LEU A 1065 -41.70 -49.44 -88.33
N THR A 1066 -42.35 -49.67 -89.47
CA THR A 1066 -42.57 -51.01 -90.05
C THR A 1066 -41.99 -51.10 -91.45
N CYS A 1067 -41.35 -52.22 -91.81
CA CYS A 1067 -40.89 -52.50 -93.18
C CYS A 1067 -41.03 -53.98 -93.55
N SER A 1068 -41.12 -54.28 -94.84
CA SER A 1068 -41.26 -55.67 -95.33
C SER A 1068 -39.92 -56.40 -95.42
N LEU A 1069 -39.95 -57.73 -95.27
CA LEU A 1069 -38.76 -58.57 -95.41
C LEU A 1069 -38.14 -58.44 -96.81
N GLY A 1070 -36.83 -58.20 -96.89
CA GLY A 1070 -36.11 -57.92 -98.14
C GLY A 1070 -36.25 -56.48 -98.67
N GLU A 1071 -37.06 -55.61 -98.03
CA GLU A 1071 -37.14 -54.19 -98.36
C GLU A 1071 -35.83 -53.47 -97.99
N CYS A 1072 -35.42 -52.51 -98.83
CA CYS A 1072 -34.22 -51.71 -98.60
C CYS A 1072 -34.59 -50.40 -97.90
N VAL A 1073 -34.31 -50.33 -96.59
CA VAL A 1073 -34.59 -49.17 -95.74
C VAL A 1073 -33.39 -48.22 -95.73
N SER A 1074 -33.60 -46.95 -96.07
CA SER A 1074 -32.58 -45.90 -95.94
C SER A 1074 -32.62 -45.29 -94.53
N VAL A 1075 -31.46 -45.22 -93.86
CA VAL A 1075 -31.27 -44.56 -92.57
C VAL A 1075 -30.29 -43.41 -92.74
N GLY A 1076 -30.80 -42.19 -92.68
CA GLY A 1076 -30.07 -40.94 -92.76
C GLY A 1076 -29.96 -40.24 -91.41
N ILE A 1077 -28.77 -39.80 -91.03
CA ILE A 1077 -28.49 -39.15 -89.75
C ILE A 1077 -27.81 -37.82 -90.00
N GLY A 1078 -28.50 -36.74 -89.62
CA GLY A 1078 -28.02 -35.38 -89.54
C GLY A 1078 -27.55 -35.03 -88.13
N ILE A 1079 -26.36 -34.48 -88.00
CA ILE A 1079 -25.79 -34.03 -86.72
C ILE A 1079 -25.41 -32.56 -86.87
N CYS A 1080 -25.89 -31.71 -85.97
CA CYS A 1080 -25.54 -30.30 -85.89
C CYS A 1080 -24.91 -29.99 -84.53
N ASN A 1081 -23.75 -29.34 -84.53
CA ASN A 1081 -23.12 -28.86 -83.31
C ASN A 1081 -23.78 -27.53 -82.88
N ALA A 1082 -24.28 -27.45 -81.65
CA ALA A 1082 -24.89 -26.26 -81.07
C ALA A 1082 -23.92 -25.41 -80.22
N LEU A 1083 -22.63 -25.81 -80.15
CA LEU A 1083 -21.57 -25.03 -79.50
C LEU A 1083 -21.00 -23.97 -80.46
N GLU A 1084 -20.45 -22.89 -79.89
CA GLU A 1084 -19.73 -21.85 -80.64
C GLU A 1084 -18.36 -22.33 -81.18
N HIS A 1085 -17.86 -23.48 -80.72
CA HIS A 1085 -16.57 -24.07 -81.12
C HIS A 1085 -16.76 -25.41 -81.84
N PRO A 1086 -15.88 -25.78 -82.81
CA PRO A 1086 -16.04 -26.97 -83.61
C PRO A 1086 -15.60 -28.21 -82.82
N LEU A 1087 -16.38 -29.29 -82.90
CA LEU A 1087 -16.02 -30.58 -82.33
C LEU A 1087 -15.15 -31.35 -83.35
N SER A 1088 -13.95 -31.77 -82.95
CA SER A 1088 -12.99 -32.51 -83.79
C SER A 1088 -13.05 -34.02 -83.53
N ASP A 1089 -12.57 -34.82 -84.47
CA ASP A 1089 -12.41 -36.29 -84.33
C ASP A 1089 -13.71 -37.04 -83.97
N LEU A 1090 -14.84 -36.57 -84.52
CA LEU A 1090 -16.16 -37.17 -84.36
C LEU A 1090 -16.29 -38.46 -85.19
N MET A 1091 -16.72 -39.52 -84.53
CA MET A 1091 -16.98 -40.82 -85.13
C MET A 1091 -18.43 -41.20 -84.90
N LEU A 1092 -19.22 -41.17 -85.97
CA LEU A 1092 -20.60 -41.66 -85.99
C LEU A 1092 -20.61 -43.18 -86.16
N THR A 1093 -21.35 -43.87 -85.30
CA THR A 1093 -21.56 -45.31 -85.33
C THR A 1093 -23.05 -45.60 -85.30
N ILE A 1094 -23.50 -46.45 -86.22
CA ILE A 1094 -24.88 -46.90 -86.37
C ILE A 1094 -24.87 -48.41 -86.20
N ASN A 1095 -25.38 -48.88 -85.07
CA ASN A 1095 -25.48 -50.30 -84.78
C ASN A 1095 -26.95 -50.70 -84.74
N PHE A 1096 -27.25 -51.86 -85.31
CA PHE A 1096 -28.56 -52.48 -85.19
C PHE A 1096 -28.45 -53.63 -84.19
N TYR A 1097 -29.49 -53.81 -83.38
CA TYR A 1097 -29.61 -54.95 -82.50
C TYR A 1097 -31.05 -55.41 -82.44
N GLN A 1098 -31.26 -56.71 -82.21
CA GLN A 1098 -32.59 -57.26 -82.02
C GLN A 1098 -32.92 -57.28 -80.53
N ASP A 1099 -34.09 -56.74 -80.16
CA ASP A 1099 -34.58 -56.73 -78.79
C ASP A 1099 -35.63 -57.83 -78.62
N HIS A 1100 -35.32 -58.85 -77.83
CA HIS A 1100 -36.22 -59.97 -77.54
C HIS A 1100 -37.19 -59.69 -76.39
N HIS A 1101 -37.23 -58.46 -75.86
CA HIS A 1101 -38.14 -58.01 -74.79
C HIS A 1101 -38.02 -58.82 -73.48
N ASN A 1102 -36.91 -59.55 -73.29
CA ASN A 1102 -36.58 -60.35 -72.11
C ASN A 1102 -35.27 -59.89 -71.43
N GLY A 1103 -34.77 -58.70 -71.80
CA GLY A 1103 -33.52 -58.13 -71.32
C GLY A 1103 -32.26 -58.63 -72.05
N VAL A 1104 -32.39 -59.49 -73.06
CA VAL A 1104 -31.27 -59.98 -73.88
C VAL A 1104 -31.29 -59.30 -75.25
N ASN A 1105 -30.29 -58.44 -75.49
CA ASN A 1105 -30.07 -57.76 -76.77
C ASN A 1105 -29.13 -58.59 -77.66
N ASN A 1106 -29.54 -58.92 -78.89
CA ASN A 1106 -28.71 -59.65 -79.83
C ASN A 1106 -28.08 -58.71 -80.88
N TYR A 1107 -26.76 -58.59 -80.84
CA TYR A 1107 -25.97 -57.76 -81.77
C TYR A 1107 -25.33 -58.56 -82.92
N GLN A 1108 -25.37 -59.91 -82.87
CA GLN A 1108 -24.81 -60.77 -83.93
C GLN A 1108 -25.82 -60.94 -85.06
N LEU A 1109 -25.90 -59.94 -85.94
CA LEU A 1109 -26.91 -59.87 -86.99
C LEU A 1109 -26.37 -60.17 -88.41
N GLU A 1110 -25.15 -60.71 -88.52
CA GLU A 1110 -24.44 -60.96 -89.79
C GLU A 1110 -25.22 -61.84 -90.79
N THR A 1111 -26.07 -62.74 -90.29
CA THR A 1111 -26.93 -63.62 -91.11
C THR A 1111 -28.38 -63.11 -91.22
N ARG A 1112 -28.74 -62.02 -90.53
CA ARG A 1112 -30.11 -61.52 -90.35
C ARG A 1112 -30.40 -60.19 -91.03
N LEU A 1113 -29.38 -59.35 -91.19
CA LEU A 1113 -29.47 -58.13 -91.97
C LEU A 1113 -28.15 -57.87 -92.70
N SER A 1114 -28.21 -57.08 -93.77
CA SER A 1114 -27.03 -56.55 -94.44
C SER A 1114 -27.13 -55.04 -94.56
N ILE A 1115 -26.02 -54.35 -94.31
CA ILE A 1115 -25.92 -52.89 -94.43
C ILE A 1115 -25.11 -52.58 -95.69
N ALA A 1116 -25.71 -51.83 -96.60
CA ALA A 1116 -25.06 -51.23 -97.74
C ALA A 1116 -24.67 -49.78 -97.38
N GLY A 1117 -23.37 -49.58 -97.12
CA GLY A 1117 -22.79 -48.30 -96.69
C GLY A 1117 -21.92 -48.47 -95.45
N ALA A 1118 -21.20 -47.41 -95.08
CA ALA A 1118 -20.41 -47.43 -93.86
C ALA A 1118 -21.33 -47.26 -92.63
N ASN A 1119 -21.37 -48.26 -91.75
CA ASN A 1119 -22.07 -48.18 -90.46
C ASN A 1119 -21.24 -47.48 -89.37
N ARG A 1120 -19.97 -47.16 -89.68
CA ARG A 1120 -19.06 -46.40 -88.83
C ARG A 1120 -18.28 -45.41 -89.70
N VAL A 1121 -18.45 -44.12 -89.43
CA VAL A 1121 -17.90 -43.03 -90.26
C VAL A 1121 -17.25 -41.96 -89.39
N MET A 1122 -16.05 -41.56 -89.77
CA MET A 1122 -15.42 -40.33 -89.24
C MET A 1122 -16.07 -39.13 -89.92
N LEU A 1123 -16.67 -38.25 -89.13
CA LEU A 1123 -17.29 -37.03 -89.62
C LEU A 1123 -16.19 -35.97 -89.84
N PRO A 1124 -16.17 -35.27 -91.00
CA PRO A 1124 -15.21 -34.20 -91.25
C PRO A 1124 -15.40 -33.06 -90.23
N ALA A 1125 -14.28 -32.57 -89.70
CA ALA A 1125 -14.27 -31.50 -88.70
C ALA A 1125 -14.43 -30.13 -89.36
N GLU A 1126 -15.66 -29.75 -89.76
CA GLU A 1126 -15.96 -28.38 -90.16
C GLU A 1126 -17.32 -27.91 -89.60
N TYR A 1127 -17.42 -26.61 -89.33
CA TYR A 1127 -18.59 -25.91 -88.81
C TYR A 1127 -19.82 -26.13 -89.71
N GLY A 1128 -20.64 -27.13 -89.42
CA GLY A 1128 -21.83 -27.38 -90.20
C GLY A 1128 -22.53 -28.69 -89.88
N ARG A 1129 -23.81 -28.73 -90.25
CA ARG A 1129 -24.64 -29.93 -90.18
C ARG A 1129 -24.05 -31.02 -91.07
N VAL A 1130 -23.64 -32.13 -90.47
CA VAL A 1130 -23.12 -33.30 -91.22
C VAL A 1130 -24.26 -34.29 -91.42
N TYR A 1131 -24.39 -34.84 -92.62
CA TYR A 1131 -25.39 -35.86 -92.95
C TYR A 1131 -24.70 -37.12 -93.46
N HIS A 1132 -25.08 -38.27 -92.90
CA HIS A 1132 -24.60 -39.59 -93.31
C HIS A 1132 -25.79 -40.52 -93.54
N GLU A 1133 -25.76 -41.29 -94.63
CA GLU A 1133 -26.83 -42.21 -95.02
C GLU A 1133 -26.26 -43.62 -95.24
N CYS A 1134 -26.92 -44.63 -94.68
CA CYS A 1134 -26.68 -46.03 -95.00
C CYS A 1134 -28.00 -46.73 -95.29
N ARG A 1135 -27.96 -47.78 -96.12
CA ARG A 1135 -29.15 -48.59 -96.40
C ARG A 1135 -29.04 -49.93 -95.71
N VAL A 1136 -30.13 -50.43 -95.16
CA VAL A 1136 -30.21 -51.72 -94.50
C VAL A 1136 -31.28 -52.57 -95.16
N VAL A 1137 -30.97 -53.85 -95.38
CA VAL A 1137 -31.91 -54.87 -95.86
C VAL A 1137 -31.99 -55.95 -94.80
N PHE A 1138 -33.21 -56.27 -94.38
CA PHE A 1138 -33.46 -57.30 -93.38
C PHE A 1138 -33.82 -58.62 -94.06
N PHE A 1139 -33.16 -59.71 -93.67
CA PHE A 1139 -33.38 -61.07 -94.19
C PHE A 1139 -34.26 -61.93 -93.28
N THR A 1140 -34.53 -61.47 -92.06
CA THR A 1140 -35.38 -62.17 -91.08
C THR A 1140 -36.34 -61.21 -90.39
N ALA A 1141 -37.59 -61.62 -90.22
CA ALA A 1141 -38.62 -60.85 -89.53
C ALA A 1141 -38.31 -60.69 -88.02
N GLY A 1142 -38.82 -59.61 -87.42
CA GLY A 1142 -38.68 -59.31 -85.99
C GLY A 1142 -38.45 -57.82 -85.69
N GLN A 1143 -38.31 -57.50 -84.39
CA GLN A 1143 -38.10 -56.13 -83.90
C GLN A 1143 -36.62 -55.80 -83.74
N TYR A 1144 -36.15 -54.81 -84.48
CA TYR A 1144 -34.79 -54.30 -84.45
C TYR A 1144 -34.77 -52.88 -83.91
N LYS A 1145 -33.72 -52.53 -83.17
CA LYS A 1145 -33.49 -51.18 -82.67
C LYS A 1145 -32.19 -50.63 -83.25
N ILE A 1146 -32.18 -49.31 -83.46
CA ILE A 1146 -31.04 -48.56 -83.98
C ILE A 1146 -30.36 -47.82 -82.83
N ASP A 1147 -29.13 -48.19 -82.53
CA ASP A 1147 -28.23 -47.51 -81.61
C ASP A 1147 -27.34 -46.54 -82.41
N ILE A 1148 -27.61 -45.25 -82.25
CA ILE A 1148 -26.89 -44.17 -82.94
C ILE A 1148 -26.01 -43.46 -81.92
N GLN A 1149 -24.70 -43.55 -82.13
CA GLN A 1149 -23.69 -42.99 -81.24
C GLN A 1149 -22.73 -42.10 -82.03
N CYS A 1150 -22.38 -40.94 -81.49
CA CYS A 1150 -21.29 -40.12 -81.96
C CYS A 1150 -20.26 -40.03 -80.84
N SER A 1151 -19.01 -40.42 -81.12
CA SER A 1151 -17.91 -40.38 -80.14
C SER A 1151 -16.82 -39.45 -80.62
N SER A 1152 -16.29 -38.58 -79.75
CA SER A 1152 -15.14 -37.73 -80.05
C SER A 1152 -13.88 -38.39 -79.50
N LYS A 1153 -12.90 -38.74 -80.33
CA LYS A 1153 -11.58 -39.18 -79.83
C LYS A 1153 -10.67 -37.98 -79.66
N GLU A 1154 -10.35 -37.59 -78.43
CA GLU A 1154 -9.28 -36.60 -78.24
C GLU A 1154 -7.93 -37.21 -78.63
N SER A 1155 -7.32 -36.68 -79.70
CA SER A 1155 -5.96 -37.00 -80.10
C SER A 1155 -4.98 -36.12 -79.31
N THR A 1156 -4.38 -36.66 -78.24
CA THR A 1156 -3.23 -36.00 -77.58
C THR A 1156 -1.95 -36.29 -78.37
N PRO A 1157 -1.22 -35.28 -78.88
CA PRO A 1157 0.06 -35.52 -79.50
C PRO A 1157 1.13 -35.72 -78.41
N ASN A 1158 1.79 -36.89 -78.44
CA ASN A 1158 3.01 -37.28 -77.72
C ASN A 1158 2.85 -37.97 -76.35
N THR A 1159 2.63 -39.29 -76.36
CA THR A 1159 3.18 -40.22 -75.36
C THR A 1159 3.41 -41.61 -75.99
N PRO A 1160 4.53 -42.29 -75.69
CA PRO A 1160 4.94 -43.49 -76.42
C PRO A 1160 4.20 -44.75 -75.98
N VAL A 1161 4.18 -45.70 -76.92
CA VAL A 1161 3.53 -47.01 -76.91
C VAL A 1161 3.94 -47.85 -75.70
N LEU A 1162 3.00 -48.06 -74.76
CA LEU A 1162 2.77 -49.29 -73.96
C LEU A 1162 1.71 -49.02 -72.86
N CYS A 1163 0.42 -49.02 -73.26
CA CYS A 1163 -0.82 -49.18 -72.47
C CYS A 1163 -1.96 -48.34 -73.10
N SER A 1164 -2.44 -48.73 -74.28
CA SER A 1164 -3.41 -47.94 -75.07
C SER A 1164 -4.86 -48.43 -74.98
N GLU A 1165 -5.24 -49.30 -74.04
CA GLU A 1165 -6.60 -49.88 -74.04
C GLU A 1165 -7.51 -49.47 -72.87
N LEU A 1166 -7.10 -48.60 -71.94
CA LEU A 1166 -7.95 -48.30 -70.77
C LEU A 1166 -8.15 -46.82 -70.39
N ILE A 1167 -7.57 -45.83 -71.08
CA ILE A 1167 -7.63 -44.42 -70.61
C ILE A 1167 -8.06 -43.37 -71.65
N ASN A 1168 -8.21 -43.69 -72.94
CA ASN A 1168 -8.74 -42.72 -73.92
C ASN A 1168 -10.25 -42.88 -74.13
N ALA A 1169 -11.04 -42.60 -73.10
CA ALA A 1169 -12.50 -42.53 -73.21
C ALA A 1169 -12.91 -41.15 -73.75
N GLY A 1170 -12.80 -41.01 -75.06
CA GLY A 1170 -13.50 -39.95 -75.78
C GLY A 1170 -14.99 -39.91 -75.41
N HIS A 1171 -15.56 -38.71 -75.21
CA HIS A 1171 -16.96 -38.60 -74.82
C HIS A 1171 -17.88 -39.11 -75.93
N THR A 1172 -18.90 -39.89 -75.57
CA THR A 1172 -19.83 -40.54 -76.51
C THR A 1172 -21.24 -40.00 -76.30
N TRP A 1173 -21.72 -39.21 -77.25
CA TRP A 1173 -23.11 -38.77 -77.31
C TRP A 1173 -23.96 -39.85 -77.96
N ARG A 1174 -25.08 -40.20 -77.33
CA ARG A 1174 -26.05 -41.15 -77.88
C ARG A 1174 -27.37 -40.45 -78.19
N TYR A 1175 -28.02 -40.86 -79.26
CA TYR A 1175 -29.42 -40.49 -79.48
C TYR A 1175 -30.31 -41.38 -78.62
N ILE A 1176 -31.01 -40.78 -77.64
CA ILE A 1176 -31.81 -41.52 -76.65
C ILE A 1176 -33.21 -40.90 -76.63
N PRO A 1177 -34.28 -41.72 -76.60
CA PRO A 1177 -34.30 -43.20 -76.72
C PRO A 1177 -34.00 -43.72 -78.15
N PRO A 1178 -33.57 -44.99 -78.31
CA PRO A 1178 -33.26 -45.60 -79.62
C PRO A 1178 -34.53 -45.77 -80.47
N ILE A 1179 -34.37 -45.78 -81.81
CA ILE A 1179 -35.47 -45.96 -82.78
C ILE A 1179 -35.76 -47.44 -82.96
N GLU A 1180 -37.03 -47.82 -83.03
CA GLU A 1180 -37.50 -49.20 -83.20
C GLU A 1180 -38.09 -49.43 -84.60
N ILE A 1181 -37.61 -50.48 -85.28
CA ILE A 1181 -38.05 -50.94 -86.61
C ILE A 1181 -38.58 -52.37 -86.48
N THR A 1182 -39.84 -52.58 -86.82
CA THR A 1182 -40.48 -53.90 -86.90
C THR A 1182 -40.47 -54.40 -88.35
N VAL A 1183 -39.90 -55.58 -88.57
CA VAL A 1183 -39.79 -56.20 -89.90
C VAL A 1183 -40.82 -57.33 -90.02
N ASP A 1184 -41.75 -57.22 -90.97
CA ASP A 1184 -42.84 -58.18 -91.19
C ASP A 1184 -42.62 -59.04 -92.45
N ASP A 1185 -43.04 -60.31 -92.41
CA ASP A 1185 -42.94 -61.30 -93.50
C ASP A 1185 -44.33 -61.42 -94.18
N TYR A 1186 -44.58 -60.65 -95.24
CA TYR A 1186 -45.85 -60.66 -95.99
C TYR A 1186 -45.72 -61.29 -97.37
#